data_AF-A0A812KSW8-F1
#
_entry.id   AF-A0A812KSW8-F1
#
_cell.length_a   1.000
_cell.length_b   1.000
_cell.length_c   1.000
_cell.angle_alpha   90.00
_cell.angle_beta   90.00
_cell.angle_gamma   90.00
#
_symmetry.space_group_name_H-M   'P 1'
#
loop_
_entity.id
_entity.type
_entity.pdbx_description
1 polymer ?
#
loop_
_entity_poly.entity_id
_entity_poly.type
_entity_poly.pdbx_seq_one_letter_code
_entity_poly.pdbx_strand_id
1 'polypeptide(L)'
;MGYEGLSSTFLRRETLTQAFLNEGAILDYFRGWNTTWTQPWKYFDGLPSVNRSQMVPCNASRFTVTQANQDYLRVTGDAAGVAMQPGGELFAFCPDGYFWLPPSCRAVPSTCVPFFTQDPGWGLDDMMQKVTAYGMPIALGVAKSWVEMALQVNGVFYWWTPDTTFLAYNPADIKFPPYDPNAYNGGDKRSTADAAKISKIISQDLSALAPKVVDFISSMRFGLSDVMGMMRDMLAPGQSHTDVACRWIKANVHAWELWLPDKTKCAPGFGLFDTRLSEFTGDREEPTFLECRACVSGTYSARLDDNRGITYVCMPCMPGTKQASGAALKCDFCQLGEFQDKSGSRSCVRCNISYYQDQLGSTRCKPCPSGTTLGFGSISVADCGCESGFINTASSPGSLKCVECGEGLSCPVASTLDGLVSGKAVFGDPFVPKILPDYYSTVDKPLDVYRLQILWTLAILAFGPGLIAAYYVQHFQARAATNVSAQETAVCAFAMIFSNLQCVGMLGLMMELPGSSLLRDISSAMQVLVMDIDSIGFNCVAGRSVPMRYSAMVLFFPLAVLWLMVCYLVSKLLPLRLQSCRWKGPETRSTVGLLLLLGFNTMCTVAVMPLMCFSHPSGMSSLLKYPSVACASDEHFVMVVLGLLVLLFALGFVALCSYAALAAPGWSRRRQQHSSVPGSREDFWICIRAAYFRMSQCQSTYRLIGPFLYTSASLTLRTPTFHETVLIIQVFSVKSFRFLFFRFRLDCWWFGVPLLLRGSLLSLPIAVATNYPAVQVLMWTFVLLIFLVVGVWVQPWKVPLLNTFDCIMHVCIVMIVASRSLHVGLKEDVVNFSAAADIVIMSTLAAAILILCVVTASAVVTSGG
;
A
#
# COMPACT_ATOMS: atom_id res chain seq x y z
N MET A 1 0.73 -54.73 27.73
CA MET A 1 2.18 -54.51 27.60
C MET A 1 2.84 -55.33 26.47
N GLY A 2 2.09 -56.13 25.69
CA GLY A 2 2.66 -57.11 24.74
C GLY A 2 2.60 -58.55 25.26
N TYR A 3 2.35 -58.70 26.56
CA TYR A 3 1.94 -59.94 27.22
C TYR A 3 0.78 -59.64 28.18
N GLU A 4 0.05 -60.68 28.55
CA GLU A 4 -0.89 -60.68 29.66
C GLU A 4 -0.18 -61.22 30.90
N GLY A 5 -0.38 -60.57 32.04
CA GLY A 5 0.04 -61.13 33.32
C GLY A 5 -0.83 -62.34 33.65
N LEU A 6 -0.28 -63.28 34.41
CA LEU A 6 -1.03 -64.45 34.86
C LEU A 6 -1.15 -64.41 36.38
N SER A 7 -2.36 -64.39 36.90
CA SER A 7 -2.64 -64.69 38.30
C SER A 7 -3.10 -66.13 38.41
N SER A 8 -2.35 -66.94 39.15
CA SER A 8 -2.66 -68.37 39.30
C SER A 8 -2.26 -68.87 40.68
N THR A 9 -2.59 -70.13 40.90
CA THR A 9 -2.16 -70.89 42.05
C THR A 9 -0.90 -71.69 41.68
N PHE A 10 0.13 -71.58 42.50
CA PHE A 10 1.45 -72.12 42.22
C PHE A 10 1.94 -73.02 43.36
N LEU A 11 2.83 -73.95 43.01
CA LEU A 11 3.61 -74.80 43.92
C LEU A 11 5.08 -74.84 43.50
N ARG A 12 5.99 -75.35 44.35
CA ARG A 12 7.39 -75.58 43.96
C ARG A 12 7.47 -76.62 42.85
N ARG A 13 8.23 -76.34 41.79
CA ARG A 13 8.47 -77.31 40.71
C ARG A 13 9.24 -78.54 41.17
N GLU A 14 10.08 -78.41 42.19
CA GLU A 14 10.75 -79.54 42.85
C GLU A 14 9.73 -80.51 43.48
N THR A 15 8.76 -80.00 44.23
CA THR A 15 7.68 -80.79 44.83
C THR A 15 6.84 -81.51 43.76
N LEU A 16 6.52 -80.83 42.66
CA LEU A 16 5.85 -81.44 41.50
C LEU A 16 6.66 -82.62 40.93
N THR A 17 7.97 -82.42 40.75
CA THR A 17 8.86 -83.43 40.17
C THR A 17 8.98 -84.64 41.10
N GLN A 18 9.10 -84.41 42.41
CA GLN A 18 9.16 -85.49 43.41
C GLN A 18 7.85 -86.30 43.45
N ALA A 19 6.70 -85.63 43.42
CA ALA A 19 5.40 -86.28 43.43
C ALA A 19 5.17 -87.13 42.15
N PHE A 20 5.58 -86.61 40.99
CA PHE A 20 5.49 -87.33 39.73
C PHE A 20 6.42 -88.56 39.69
N LEU A 21 7.67 -88.44 40.15
CA LEU A 21 8.63 -89.55 40.13
C LEU A 21 8.28 -90.67 41.13
N ASN A 22 7.76 -90.32 42.30
CA ASN A 22 7.51 -91.29 43.37
C ASN A 22 6.16 -92.02 43.24
N GLU A 23 5.10 -91.30 42.86
CA GLU A 23 3.72 -91.84 42.83
C GLU A 23 3.01 -91.63 41.48
N GLY A 24 3.66 -91.01 40.48
CA GLY A 24 3.01 -90.63 39.23
C GLY A 24 1.96 -89.52 39.40
N ALA A 25 1.99 -88.79 40.52
CA ALA A 25 0.99 -87.80 40.87
C ALA A 25 1.16 -86.51 40.02
N ILE A 26 0.12 -86.17 39.26
CA ILE A 26 0.07 -84.99 38.37
C ILE A 26 -0.51 -83.79 39.14
N LEU A 27 0.32 -83.13 39.97
CA LEU A 27 -0.14 -82.04 40.86
C LEU A 27 -0.24 -80.67 40.18
N ASP A 28 0.20 -80.54 38.92
CA ASP A 28 0.02 -79.35 38.08
C ASP A 28 -1.35 -79.32 37.37
N TYR A 29 -2.20 -80.32 37.58
CA TYR A 29 -3.56 -80.37 37.05
C TYR A 29 -4.57 -80.65 38.17
N PHE A 30 -5.66 -79.88 38.22
CA PHE A 30 -6.62 -79.92 39.34
C PHE A 30 -7.16 -81.33 39.68
N ARG A 31 -7.36 -82.21 38.68
CA ARG A 31 -7.86 -83.59 38.92
C ARG A 31 -6.84 -84.51 39.58
N GLY A 32 -5.54 -84.19 39.50
CA GLY A 32 -4.50 -84.98 40.15
C GLY A 32 -4.46 -84.81 41.67
N TRP A 33 -5.22 -83.87 42.22
CA TRP A 33 -5.36 -83.62 43.66
C TRP A 33 -6.42 -84.49 44.35
N ASN A 34 -7.12 -85.35 43.60
CA ASN A 34 -8.15 -86.22 44.16
C ASN A 34 -7.54 -87.31 45.06
N THR A 35 -7.94 -87.30 46.34
CA THR A 35 -7.39 -88.14 47.41
C THR A 35 -7.71 -89.63 47.30
N THR A 36 -8.59 -90.01 46.36
CA THR A 36 -8.94 -91.42 46.10
C THR A 36 -7.80 -92.23 45.46
N TRP A 37 -6.90 -91.57 44.73
CA TRP A 37 -5.80 -92.23 44.02
C TRP A 37 -4.42 -91.56 44.19
N THR A 38 -4.35 -90.34 44.70
CA THR A 38 -3.09 -89.66 45.05
C THR A 38 -3.07 -89.24 46.52
N GLN A 39 -1.89 -89.13 47.13
CA GLN A 39 -1.72 -88.64 48.52
C GLN A 39 -0.87 -87.36 48.56
N PRO A 40 -1.40 -86.20 48.10
CA PRO A 40 -0.60 -84.98 47.92
C PRO A 40 0.10 -84.51 49.20
N TRP A 41 -0.49 -84.69 50.37
CA TRP A 41 0.03 -84.22 51.66
C TRP A 41 1.36 -84.83 52.09
N LYS A 42 1.85 -85.90 51.44
CA LYS A 42 3.19 -86.45 51.70
C LYS A 42 4.31 -85.52 51.25
N TYR A 43 4.04 -84.66 50.28
CA TYR A 43 5.04 -83.83 49.60
C TYR A 43 5.01 -82.37 50.06
N PHE A 44 4.05 -81.99 50.91
CA PHE A 44 3.90 -80.64 51.44
C PHE A 44 3.98 -80.66 52.97
N ASP A 45 4.26 -79.50 53.55
CA ASP A 45 4.23 -79.35 55.00
C ASP A 45 2.79 -79.36 55.51
N GLY A 46 2.52 -79.90 56.71
CA GLY A 46 1.19 -79.89 57.31
C GLY A 46 0.84 -78.57 58.02
N LEU A 47 -0.43 -78.31 58.29
CA LEU A 47 -0.91 -77.08 58.96
C LEU A 47 -0.22 -76.73 60.30
N PRO A 48 0.18 -77.70 61.16
CA PRO A 48 0.88 -77.38 62.41
C PRO A 48 2.28 -76.79 62.24
N SER A 49 2.91 -76.98 61.07
CA SER A 49 4.26 -76.42 60.78
C SER A 49 4.24 -74.90 60.57
N VAL A 50 3.05 -74.31 60.37
CA VAL A 50 2.89 -72.91 59.99
C VAL A 50 2.88 -72.01 61.23
N ASN A 51 3.77 -71.01 61.25
CA ASN A 51 3.83 -70.03 62.33
C ASN A 51 2.63 -69.07 62.29
N ARG A 52 1.71 -69.20 63.24
CA ARG A 52 0.48 -68.39 63.31
C ARG A 52 0.73 -66.90 63.53
N SER A 53 1.88 -66.51 64.08
CA SER A 53 2.21 -65.08 64.26
C SER A 53 2.35 -64.32 62.93
N GLN A 54 2.66 -65.04 61.84
CA GLN A 54 2.78 -64.50 60.48
C GLN A 54 1.47 -64.60 59.69
N MET A 55 0.38 -65.09 60.28
CA MET A 55 -0.93 -65.20 59.64
C MET A 55 -1.87 -64.06 60.04
N VAL A 56 -2.86 -63.79 59.20
CA VAL A 56 -3.98 -62.89 59.48
C VAL A 56 -5.19 -63.74 59.89
N PRO A 57 -5.88 -63.41 60.99
CA PRO A 57 -7.10 -64.10 61.41
C PRO A 57 -8.23 -64.05 60.36
N CYS A 58 -9.07 -65.09 60.29
CA CYS A 58 -10.14 -65.17 59.29
C CYS A 58 -11.17 -64.03 59.41
N ASN A 59 -11.44 -63.54 60.62
CA ASN A 59 -12.38 -62.43 60.85
C ASN A 59 -11.85 -61.06 60.36
N ALA A 60 -10.54 -60.94 60.10
CA ALA A 60 -9.90 -59.71 59.66
C ALA A 60 -9.51 -59.74 58.16
N SER A 61 -9.87 -60.81 57.44
CA SER A 61 -9.52 -61.02 56.03
C SER A 61 -10.76 -61.13 55.15
N ARG A 62 -10.55 -61.33 53.84
CA ARG A 62 -11.60 -61.48 52.82
C ARG A 62 -12.56 -62.65 53.01
N PHE A 63 -12.33 -63.54 53.98
CA PHE A 63 -13.28 -64.58 54.36
C PHE A 63 -14.63 -64.03 54.87
N THR A 64 -14.71 -62.75 55.24
CA THR A 64 -15.95 -62.09 55.70
C THR A 64 -16.83 -61.53 54.57
N VAL A 65 -16.39 -61.61 53.30
CA VAL A 65 -17.14 -61.04 52.17
C VAL A 65 -18.43 -61.85 51.90
N THR A 66 -19.57 -61.28 52.30
CA THR A 66 -20.88 -61.97 52.25
C THR A 66 -21.28 -62.44 50.86
N GLN A 67 -21.13 -61.61 49.81
CA GLN A 67 -21.51 -61.99 48.45
C GLN A 67 -20.71 -63.21 47.96
N ALA A 68 -19.40 -63.24 48.22
CA ALA A 68 -18.54 -64.36 47.83
C ALA A 68 -18.93 -65.67 48.54
N ASN A 69 -19.33 -65.59 49.81
CA ASN A 69 -19.79 -66.74 50.59
C ASN A 69 -21.19 -67.22 50.17
N GLN A 70 -22.08 -66.31 49.73
CA GLN A 70 -23.36 -66.67 49.13
C GLN A 70 -23.16 -67.42 47.81
N ASP A 71 -22.27 -66.93 46.96
CA ASP A 71 -21.92 -67.59 45.70
C ASP A 71 -21.25 -68.95 45.93
N TYR A 72 -20.35 -69.03 46.91
CA TYR A 72 -19.76 -70.30 47.35
C TYR A 72 -20.83 -71.32 47.74
N LEU A 73 -21.77 -70.93 48.61
CA LEU A 73 -22.84 -71.82 49.07
C LEU A 73 -23.75 -72.25 47.91
N ARG A 74 -24.09 -71.32 47.00
CA ARG A 74 -24.91 -71.59 45.81
C ARG A 74 -24.24 -72.56 44.84
N VAL A 75 -22.94 -72.40 44.60
CA VAL A 75 -22.20 -73.18 43.59
C VAL A 75 -21.78 -74.55 44.12
N THR A 76 -21.37 -74.64 45.38
CA THR A 76 -20.81 -75.86 45.96
C THR A 76 -21.80 -76.65 46.82
N GLY A 77 -22.83 -76.00 47.35
CA GLY A 77 -23.78 -76.60 48.29
C GLY A 77 -23.22 -76.86 49.70
N ASP A 78 -21.97 -76.48 50.00
CA ASP A 78 -21.33 -76.78 51.27
C ASP A 78 -21.67 -75.75 52.36
N ALA A 79 -22.77 -76.00 53.08
CA ALA A 79 -23.20 -75.18 54.20
C ALA A 79 -22.25 -75.19 55.39
N ALA A 80 -21.43 -76.24 55.58
CA ALA A 80 -20.52 -76.35 56.71
C ALA A 80 -19.22 -75.53 56.52
N GLY A 81 -18.98 -75.01 55.31
CA GLY A 81 -17.86 -74.09 55.01
C GLY A 81 -18.14 -72.64 55.36
N VAL A 82 -19.38 -72.28 55.67
CA VAL A 82 -19.81 -70.90 55.96
C VAL A 82 -20.60 -70.87 57.26
N ALA A 83 -20.59 -69.72 57.94
CA ALA A 83 -21.38 -69.45 59.12
C ALA A 83 -22.12 -68.12 58.95
N MET A 84 -23.32 -68.04 59.53
CA MET A 84 -24.16 -66.85 59.46
C MET A 84 -24.06 -66.07 60.76
N GLN A 85 -23.79 -64.75 60.68
CA GLN A 85 -23.88 -63.86 61.83
C GLN A 85 -25.34 -63.50 62.15
N PRO A 86 -25.64 -63.05 63.38
CA PRO A 86 -27.00 -62.65 63.78
C PRO A 86 -27.66 -61.58 62.90
N GLY A 87 -26.87 -60.81 62.14
CA GLY A 87 -27.34 -59.78 61.20
C GLY A 87 -27.62 -60.27 59.77
N GLY A 88 -27.52 -61.57 59.47
CA GLY A 88 -27.77 -62.13 58.14
C GLY A 88 -26.56 -62.12 57.19
N GLU A 89 -25.40 -61.65 57.64
CA GLU A 89 -24.14 -61.68 56.89
C GLU A 89 -23.49 -63.08 56.96
N LEU A 90 -22.97 -63.56 55.83
CA LEU A 90 -22.32 -64.86 55.68
C LEU A 90 -20.80 -64.71 55.67
N PHE A 91 -20.11 -65.42 56.55
CA PHE A 91 -18.65 -65.47 56.60
C PHE A 91 -18.14 -66.90 56.47
N ALA A 92 -16.91 -67.09 55.99
CA ALA A 92 -16.30 -68.40 55.91
C ALA A 92 -15.93 -68.92 57.30
N PHE A 93 -16.28 -70.17 57.61
CA PHE A 93 -16.05 -70.75 58.93
C PHE A 93 -14.62 -71.33 59.03
N CYS A 94 -13.81 -70.75 59.93
CA CYS A 94 -12.45 -71.23 60.22
C CYS A 94 -12.39 -71.86 61.63
N PRO A 95 -12.26 -73.19 61.76
CA PRO A 95 -12.29 -73.87 63.06
C PRO A 95 -11.16 -73.46 64.01
N ASP A 96 -9.98 -73.16 63.48
CA ASP A 96 -8.79 -72.74 64.25
C ASP A 96 -8.60 -71.21 64.27
N GLY A 97 -9.54 -70.45 63.68
CA GLY A 97 -9.49 -68.99 63.54
C GLY A 97 -8.58 -68.45 62.43
N TYR A 98 -7.81 -69.29 61.73
CA TYR A 98 -6.79 -68.86 60.75
C TYR A 98 -6.86 -69.60 59.40
N PHE A 99 -7.19 -70.88 59.39
CA PHE A 99 -7.37 -71.68 58.19
C PHE A 99 -8.84 -72.03 57.97
N TRP A 100 -9.27 -71.85 56.73
CA TRP A 100 -10.52 -72.37 56.23
C TRP A 100 -10.32 -73.78 55.64
N LEU A 101 -11.20 -74.73 55.99
CA LEU A 101 -11.05 -76.15 55.63
C LEU A 101 -12.13 -76.60 54.62
N PRO A 102 -11.75 -77.18 53.46
CA PRO A 102 -12.70 -77.79 52.54
C PRO A 102 -13.26 -79.12 53.07
N PRO A 103 -14.35 -79.67 52.49
CA PRO A 103 -14.93 -80.94 52.91
C PRO A 103 -13.95 -82.12 52.97
N SER A 104 -13.00 -82.17 52.02
CA SER A 104 -11.92 -83.17 51.95
C SER A 104 -11.00 -83.18 53.18
N CYS A 105 -10.98 -82.08 53.94
CA CYS A 105 -10.03 -81.80 55.02
C CYS A 105 -10.64 -81.82 56.43
N ARG A 106 -11.97 -81.72 56.54
CA ARG A 106 -12.64 -81.57 57.86
C ARG A 106 -12.58 -82.81 58.73
N ALA A 107 -12.55 -83.99 58.13
CA ALA A 107 -12.48 -85.25 58.88
C ALA A 107 -11.08 -85.47 59.51
N VAL A 108 -10.01 -85.11 58.79
CA VAL A 108 -8.62 -85.30 59.24
C VAL A 108 -7.77 -84.07 58.83
N PRO A 109 -7.74 -83.00 59.65
CA PRO A 109 -7.05 -81.75 59.31
C PRO A 109 -5.53 -81.87 59.08
N SER A 110 -4.89 -82.95 59.56
CA SER A 110 -3.46 -83.21 59.35
C SER A 110 -3.11 -83.61 57.90
N THR A 111 -4.09 -84.00 57.10
CA THR A 111 -3.92 -84.37 55.67
C THR A 111 -4.04 -83.18 54.73
N CYS A 112 -4.15 -81.97 55.27
CA CYS A 112 -4.38 -80.76 54.49
C CYS A 112 -3.08 -80.06 54.12
N VAL A 113 -2.97 -79.70 52.85
CA VAL A 113 -1.89 -78.89 52.32
C VAL A 113 -2.20 -77.41 52.59
N PRO A 114 -1.28 -76.65 53.20
CA PRO A 114 -1.49 -75.24 53.45
C PRO A 114 -1.43 -74.45 52.13
N PHE A 115 -2.42 -73.59 51.96
CA PHE A 115 -2.47 -72.58 50.92
C PHE A 115 -2.34 -71.18 51.52
N PHE A 116 -1.53 -70.35 50.88
CA PHE A 116 -1.30 -68.98 51.30
C PHE A 116 -1.61 -67.96 50.22
N THR A 117 -2.25 -66.88 50.63
CA THR A 117 -2.33 -65.64 49.87
C THR A 117 -1.93 -64.47 50.77
N GLN A 118 -1.51 -63.36 50.17
CA GLN A 118 -1.23 -62.13 50.90
C GLN A 118 -2.52 -61.43 51.38
N ASP A 119 -2.43 -60.82 52.56
CA ASP A 119 -3.40 -59.86 53.11
C ASP A 119 -3.83 -58.80 52.08
N PRO A 120 -5.13 -58.56 51.85
CA PRO A 120 -6.31 -59.01 52.61
C PRO A 120 -6.88 -60.39 52.26
N GLY A 121 -6.25 -61.15 51.36
CA GLY A 121 -6.70 -62.49 50.94
C GLY A 121 -7.23 -62.55 49.50
N TRP A 122 -6.38 -62.18 48.54
CA TRP A 122 -6.72 -62.24 47.11
C TRP A 122 -6.93 -63.69 46.61
N GLY A 123 -7.95 -63.92 45.77
CA GLY A 123 -8.22 -65.23 45.17
C GLY A 123 -8.79 -66.29 46.14
N LEU A 124 -9.09 -65.95 47.39
CA LEU A 124 -9.65 -66.89 48.38
C LEU A 124 -11.00 -67.44 47.96
N ASP A 125 -11.90 -66.57 47.52
CA ASP A 125 -13.27 -66.89 47.11
C ASP A 125 -13.29 -67.81 45.88
N ASP A 126 -12.37 -67.59 44.95
CA ASP A 126 -12.14 -68.47 43.82
C ASP A 126 -11.63 -69.85 44.29
N MET A 127 -10.55 -69.85 45.08
CA MET A 127 -9.93 -71.09 45.52
C MET A 127 -10.85 -71.91 46.43
N MET A 128 -11.67 -71.30 47.30
CA MET A 128 -12.69 -71.97 48.13
C MET A 128 -13.63 -72.82 47.27
N GLN A 129 -14.15 -72.25 46.17
CA GLN A 129 -15.02 -72.97 45.25
C GLN A 129 -14.27 -74.09 44.53
N LYS A 130 -13.05 -73.82 44.05
CA LYS A 130 -12.21 -74.81 43.34
C LYS A 130 -11.87 -76.02 44.20
N VAL A 131 -11.36 -75.80 45.41
CA VAL A 131 -10.94 -76.91 46.29
C VAL A 131 -12.13 -77.76 46.73
N THR A 132 -13.29 -77.14 46.91
CA THR A 132 -14.53 -77.83 47.28
C THR A 132 -15.09 -78.63 46.10
N ALA A 133 -15.20 -78.00 44.92
CA ALA A 133 -15.78 -78.62 43.74
C ALA A 133 -14.94 -79.77 43.18
N TYR A 134 -13.62 -79.69 43.31
CA TYR A 134 -12.69 -80.71 42.80
C TYR A 134 -12.14 -81.66 43.88
N GLY A 135 -12.61 -81.53 45.14
CA GLY A 135 -12.20 -82.43 46.23
C GLY A 135 -10.71 -82.33 46.59
N MET A 136 -10.11 -81.14 46.46
CA MET A 136 -8.68 -80.94 46.72
C MET A 136 -8.43 -80.80 48.24
N PRO A 137 -7.44 -81.49 48.83
CA PRO A 137 -7.13 -81.41 50.26
C PRO A 137 -6.27 -80.18 50.59
N ILE A 138 -6.75 -78.98 50.25
CA ILE A 138 -6.02 -77.72 50.40
C ILE A 138 -6.74 -76.80 51.39
N ALA A 139 -6.11 -76.48 52.51
CA ALA A 139 -6.63 -75.56 53.51
C ALA A 139 -6.16 -74.12 53.25
N LEU A 140 -7.08 -73.16 53.27
CA LEU A 140 -6.81 -71.79 52.82
C LEU A 140 -6.51 -70.87 54.00
N GLY A 141 -5.39 -70.16 53.95
CA GLY A 141 -4.98 -69.18 54.96
C GLY A 141 -4.44 -67.89 54.34
N VAL A 142 -4.41 -66.84 55.16
CA VAL A 142 -3.89 -65.52 54.77
C VAL A 142 -2.61 -65.22 55.53
N ALA A 143 -1.53 -64.93 54.80
CA ALA A 143 -0.25 -64.55 55.36
C ALA A 143 -0.09 -63.04 55.39
N LYS A 144 0.56 -62.51 56.43
CA LYS A 144 0.95 -61.08 56.54
C LYS A 144 1.96 -60.71 55.45
N SER A 145 2.96 -61.56 55.24
CA SER A 145 3.95 -61.45 54.15
C SER A 145 3.98 -62.76 53.38
N TRP A 146 3.55 -62.72 52.12
CA TRP A 146 3.55 -63.90 51.26
C TRP A 146 4.98 -64.36 50.93
N VAL A 147 5.91 -63.42 50.66
CA VAL A 147 7.29 -63.72 50.26
C VAL A 147 8.02 -64.54 51.32
N GLU A 148 7.92 -64.14 52.59
CA GLU A 148 8.55 -64.87 53.69
C GLU A 148 7.91 -66.24 53.93
N MET A 149 6.58 -66.30 53.90
CA MET A 149 5.82 -67.53 54.13
C MET A 149 6.11 -68.59 53.06
N ALA A 150 6.14 -68.20 51.79
CA ALA A 150 6.41 -69.10 50.68
C ALA A 150 7.83 -69.69 50.74
N LEU A 151 8.81 -68.93 51.25
CA LEU A 151 10.18 -69.42 51.44
C LEU A 151 10.31 -70.41 52.62
N GLN A 152 9.56 -70.18 53.71
CA GLN A 152 9.64 -70.96 54.95
C GLN A 152 8.82 -72.25 54.92
N VAL A 153 7.67 -72.25 54.23
CA VAL A 153 6.74 -73.38 54.20
C VAL A 153 6.59 -73.91 52.77
N ASN A 154 6.73 -75.21 52.59
CA ASN A 154 6.43 -75.90 51.34
C ASN A 154 4.92 -76.14 51.24
N GLY A 155 4.21 -75.13 50.74
CA GLY A 155 2.77 -75.15 50.49
C GLY A 155 2.41 -74.68 49.09
N VAL A 156 1.10 -74.49 48.89
CA VAL A 156 0.53 -73.91 47.67
C VAL A 156 0.29 -72.42 47.92
N PHE A 157 0.35 -71.58 46.90
CA PHE A 157 0.05 -70.16 47.08
C PHE A 157 -0.54 -69.50 45.84
N TYR A 158 -1.21 -68.37 46.05
CA TYR A 158 -1.75 -67.54 44.98
C TYR A 158 -0.90 -66.29 44.78
N TRP A 159 -0.57 -65.98 43.52
CA TRP A 159 0.20 -64.77 43.18
C TRP A 159 0.10 -64.40 41.68
N TRP A 160 0.69 -63.26 41.28
CA TRP A 160 0.78 -62.77 39.90
C TRP A 160 2.17 -62.94 39.25
N THR A 161 2.23 -63.23 37.96
CA THR A 161 3.50 -63.24 37.19
C THR A 161 3.44 -62.23 36.05
N PRO A 162 4.55 -61.53 35.72
CA PRO A 162 5.94 -61.71 36.19
C PRO A 162 6.25 -61.01 37.53
N ASP A 163 7.10 -61.62 38.37
CA ASP A 163 7.60 -61.06 39.63
C ASP A 163 9.02 -61.59 39.92
N THR A 164 9.88 -60.77 40.51
CA THR A 164 11.28 -61.14 40.81
C THR A 164 11.37 -62.28 41.82
N THR A 165 10.38 -62.42 42.70
CA THR A 165 10.34 -63.46 43.75
C THR A 165 10.31 -64.88 43.15
N PHE A 166 9.74 -65.08 41.96
CA PHE A 166 9.67 -66.40 41.31
C PHE A 166 10.93 -66.86 40.63
N LEU A 167 11.90 -65.97 40.42
CA LEU A 167 13.15 -66.35 39.77
C LEU A 167 13.96 -67.33 40.63
N ALA A 168 13.89 -67.19 41.96
CA ALA A 168 14.52 -68.12 42.89
C ALA A 168 13.64 -69.34 43.20
N TYR A 169 12.32 -69.18 43.23
CA TYR A 169 11.37 -70.22 43.64
C TYR A 169 11.03 -71.24 42.55
N ASN A 170 11.21 -70.87 41.26
CA ASN A 170 10.90 -71.71 40.10
C ASN A 170 9.50 -72.40 40.20
N PRO A 171 8.41 -71.65 40.35
CA PRO A 171 7.08 -72.21 40.58
C PRO A 171 6.53 -72.96 39.35
N ALA A 172 5.68 -73.96 39.61
CA ALA A 172 4.78 -74.57 38.64
C ALA A 172 3.34 -74.19 38.95
N ASP A 173 2.54 -73.88 37.93
CA ASP A 173 1.16 -73.45 38.09
C ASP A 173 0.18 -74.63 38.02
N ILE A 174 -0.88 -74.58 38.83
CA ILE A 174 -1.95 -75.57 38.80
C ILE A 174 -2.96 -75.17 37.72
N LYS A 175 -3.11 -76.00 36.71
CA LYS A 175 -4.06 -75.81 35.60
C LYS A 175 -5.46 -76.19 36.03
N PHE A 176 -6.37 -75.22 35.93
CA PHE A 176 -7.83 -75.38 36.08
C PHE A 176 -8.52 -75.38 34.70
N PRO A 177 -9.82 -75.71 34.61
CA PRO A 177 -10.56 -75.59 33.35
C PRO A 177 -10.46 -74.19 32.74
N PRO A 178 -10.55 -74.06 31.40
CA PRO A 178 -10.42 -72.78 30.72
C PRO A 178 -11.47 -71.77 31.21
N TYR A 179 -11.12 -70.48 31.19
CA TYR A 179 -11.95 -69.40 31.71
C TYR A 179 -13.31 -69.36 31.01
N ASP A 180 -14.40 -69.46 31.77
CA ASP A 180 -15.77 -69.25 31.29
C ASP A 180 -16.27 -67.89 31.80
N PRO A 181 -16.34 -66.85 30.93
CA PRO A 181 -16.71 -65.51 31.37
C PRO A 181 -18.15 -65.42 31.87
N ASN A 182 -19.08 -66.24 31.35
CA ASN A 182 -20.49 -66.19 31.75
C ASN A 182 -20.67 -66.77 33.16
N ALA A 183 -20.06 -67.92 33.42
CA ALA A 183 -20.09 -68.57 34.72
C ALA A 183 -19.33 -67.75 35.77
N TYR A 184 -18.12 -67.27 35.44
CA TYR A 184 -17.24 -66.56 36.37
C TYR A 184 -17.82 -65.21 36.81
N ASN A 185 -18.41 -64.43 35.88
CA ASN A 185 -19.09 -63.18 36.22
C ASN A 185 -20.40 -63.42 36.97
N GLY A 186 -21.04 -64.57 36.75
CA GLY A 186 -22.20 -65.03 37.50
C GLY A 186 -21.87 -65.63 38.88
N GLY A 187 -20.62 -65.55 39.35
CA GLY A 187 -20.19 -66.02 40.67
C GLY A 187 -19.70 -67.47 40.76
N ASP A 188 -19.77 -68.25 39.68
CA ASP A 188 -19.19 -69.60 39.59
C ASP A 188 -17.73 -69.52 39.13
N LYS A 189 -16.81 -69.61 40.09
CA LYS A 189 -15.37 -69.41 39.89
C LYS A 189 -14.59 -70.71 39.71
N ARG A 190 -15.24 -71.83 39.37
CA ARG A 190 -14.55 -73.12 39.24
C ARG A 190 -13.57 -73.21 38.06
N SER A 191 -13.65 -72.32 37.08
CA SER A 191 -12.65 -72.20 36.00
C SER A 191 -11.42 -71.40 36.43
N THR A 192 -10.35 -71.39 35.62
CA THR A 192 -9.26 -70.42 35.81
C THR A 192 -9.79 -68.98 35.75
N ALA A 193 -9.10 -68.05 36.43
CA ALA A 193 -9.42 -66.62 36.34
C ALA A 193 -8.99 -66.04 34.97
N ASP A 194 -9.57 -64.89 34.59
CA ASP A 194 -9.14 -64.15 33.38
C ASP A 194 -7.67 -63.71 33.52
N ALA A 195 -7.00 -63.58 32.38
CA ALA A 195 -5.63 -63.10 32.36
C ALA A 195 -5.55 -61.64 32.84
N ALA A 196 -4.54 -61.33 33.65
CA ALA A 196 -4.33 -59.99 34.18
C ALA A 196 -3.79 -59.07 33.09
N LYS A 197 -4.65 -58.26 32.47
CA LYS A 197 -4.25 -57.34 31.41
C LYS A 197 -3.42 -56.17 31.94
N ILE A 198 -2.12 -56.20 31.66
CA ILE A 198 -1.23 -55.08 32.00
C ILE A 198 -1.44 -53.94 31.00
N SER A 199 -2.17 -52.93 31.44
CA SER A 199 -2.53 -51.74 30.66
C SER A 199 -1.51 -50.62 30.86
N LYS A 200 -1.37 -49.77 29.85
CA LYS A 200 -0.58 -48.53 29.93
C LYS A 200 -1.54 -47.38 30.12
N ILE A 201 -1.30 -46.57 31.14
CA ILE A 201 -2.12 -45.40 31.43
C ILE A 201 -1.30 -44.16 31.08
N ILE A 202 -1.91 -43.22 30.38
CA ILE A 202 -1.31 -41.92 30.03
C ILE A 202 -2.17 -40.81 30.63
N SER A 203 -1.53 -39.68 30.95
CA SER A 203 -2.26 -38.45 31.30
C SER A 203 -3.07 -37.98 30.10
N GLN A 204 -4.29 -37.48 30.34
CA GLN A 204 -5.18 -36.97 29.31
C GLN A 204 -4.50 -35.89 28.45
N ASP A 205 -3.77 -34.97 29.09
CA ASP A 205 -3.10 -33.84 28.44
C ASP A 205 -1.87 -34.26 27.62
N LEU A 206 -1.30 -35.43 27.88
CA LEU A 206 -0.10 -35.90 27.18
C LEU A 206 -0.35 -36.10 25.68
N SER A 207 -1.59 -36.43 25.32
CA SER A 207 -2.03 -36.55 23.92
C SER A 207 -1.92 -35.23 23.15
N ALA A 208 -2.16 -34.10 23.81
CA ALA A 208 -2.04 -32.77 23.24
C ALA A 208 -0.59 -32.24 23.30
N LEU A 209 0.10 -32.45 24.43
CA LEU A 209 1.45 -31.93 24.66
C LEU A 209 2.54 -32.69 23.89
N ALA A 210 2.39 -34.01 23.74
CA ALA A 210 3.42 -34.88 23.17
C ALA A 210 2.83 -36.09 22.42
N PRO A 211 2.16 -35.89 21.27
CA PRO A 211 1.51 -36.97 20.51
C PRO A 211 2.48 -38.07 20.07
N LYS A 212 3.71 -37.72 19.68
CA LYS A 212 4.76 -38.69 19.31
C LYS A 212 5.12 -39.64 20.45
N VAL A 213 5.08 -39.15 21.70
CA VAL A 213 5.34 -39.97 22.89
C VAL A 213 4.17 -40.92 23.13
N VAL A 214 2.93 -40.45 22.91
CA VAL A 214 1.74 -41.29 22.99
C VAL A 214 1.80 -42.41 21.96
N ASP A 215 2.12 -42.10 20.71
CA ASP A 215 2.26 -43.10 19.64
C ASP A 215 3.36 -44.12 19.96
N PHE A 216 4.51 -43.67 20.47
CA PHE A 216 5.60 -44.53 20.91
C PHE A 216 5.16 -45.48 22.05
N ILE A 217 4.55 -44.93 23.11
CA ILE A 217 4.06 -45.71 24.25
C ILE A 217 2.97 -46.69 23.81
N SER A 218 2.09 -46.27 22.90
CA SER A 218 1.02 -47.10 22.36
C SER A 218 1.55 -48.27 21.53
N SER A 219 2.68 -48.09 20.85
CA SER A 219 3.33 -49.10 20.00
C SER A 219 4.32 -49.98 20.77
N MET A 220 4.84 -49.50 21.90
CA MET A 220 5.78 -50.25 22.72
C MET A 220 5.17 -51.56 23.24
N ARG A 221 5.85 -52.69 23.03
CA ARG A 221 5.39 -54.03 23.41
C ARG A 221 6.59 -54.85 23.88
N PHE A 222 6.54 -55.34 25.12
CA PHE A 222 7.52 -56.29 25.64
C PHE A 222 6.97 -57.71 25.57
N GLY A 223 7.82 -58.71 25.33
CA GLY A 223 7.48 -60.12 25.55
C GLY A 223 7.65 -60.50 27.03
N LEU A 224 6.92 -61.52 27.49
CA LEU A 224 7.06 -62.04 28.86
C LEU A 224 8.50 -62.55 29.12
N SER A 225 9.13 -63.18 28.12
CA SER A 225 10.52 -63.63 28.18
C SER A 225 11.51 -62.48 28.40
N ASP A 226 11.29 -61.36 27.72
CA ASP A 226 12.14 -60.17 27.83
C ASP A 226 12.05 -59.54 29.21
N VAL A 227 10.83 -59.43 29.74
CA VAL A 227 10.59 -58.89 31.08
C VAL A 227 11.20 -59.79 32.15
N MET A 228 10.99 -61.11 32.05
CA MET A 228 11.60 -62.06 32.99
C MET A 228 13.13 -62.08 32.89
N GLY A 229 13.69 -61.91 31.69
CA GLY A 229 15.13 -61.78 31.47
C GLY A 229 15.71 -60.53 32.13
N MET A 230 15.08 -59.37 31.91
CA MET A 230 15.48 -58.12 32.57
C MET A 230 15.35 -58.22 34.10
N MET A 231 14.26 -58.80 34.62
CA MET A 231 14.09 -59.02 36.05
C MET A 231 15.15 -59.94 36.65
N ARG A 232 15.62 -60.95 35.89
CA ARG A 232 16.73 -61.82 36.30
C ARG A 232 18.04 -61.07 36.37
N ASP A 233 18.34 -60.26 35.37
CA ASP A 233 19.54 -59.42 35.35
C ASP A 233 19.57 -58.42 36.52
N MET A 234 18.39 -57.97 36.98
CA MET A 234 18.26 -57.10 38.15
C MET A 234 18.60 -57.79 39.48
N LEU A 235 18.55 -59.12 39.56
CA LEU A 235 18.94 -59.86 40.77
C LEU A 235 20.47 -59.99 40.91
N ALA A 236 21.24 -59.68 39.86
CA ALA A 236 22.69 -59.70 39.94
C ALA A 236 23.20 -58.55 40.83
N PRO A 237 24.10 -58.82 41.79
CA PRO A 237 24.58 -57.80 42.71
C PRO A 237 25.30 -56.66 41.96
N GLY A 238 24.97 -55.42 42.31
CA GLY A 238 25.61 -54.20 41.79
C GLY A 238 25.06 -53.66 40.46
N GLN A 239 23.96 -54.21 39.93
CA GLN A 239 23.31 -53.68 38.72
C GLN A 239 22.25 -52.64 39.06
N SER A 240 22.24 -51.49 38.36
CA SER A 240 21.14 -50.54 38.44
C SER A 240 20.03 -50.89 37.44
N HIS A 241 18.80 -50.44 37.70
CA HIS A 241 17.67 -50.65 36.77
C HIS A 241 17.96 -50.04 35.38
N THR A 242 18.70 -48.93 35.35
CA THR A 242 19.10 -48.25 34.10
C THR A 242 20.11 -49.05 33.30
N ASP A 243 21.04 -49.75 33.94
CA ASP A 243 22.06 -50.55 33.23
C ASP A 243 21.44 -51.76 32.53
N VAL A 244 20.53 -52.44 33.22
CA VAL A 244 19.77 -53.57 32.66
C VAL A 244 18.91 -53.11 31.48
N ALA A 245 18.18 -52.00 31.62
CA ALA A 245 17.38 -51.44 30.54
C ALA A 245 18.24 -51.02 29.34
N CYS A 246 19.38 -50.37 29.57
CA CYS A 246 20.32 -49.96 28.52
C CYS A 246 20.87 -51.15 27.74
N ARG A 247 21.25 -52.23 28.44
CA ARG A 247 21.70 -53.48 27.83
C ARG A 247 20.60 -54.09 26.94
N TRP A 248 19.37 -54.15 27.45
CA TRP A 248 18.24 -54.69 26.71
C TRP A 248 17.94 -53.89 25.44
N ILE A 249 17.94 -52.55 25.52
CA ILE A 249 17.72 -51.68 24.35
C ILE A 249 18.81 -51.90 23.28
N LYS A 250 20.08 -51.98 23.69
CA LYS A 250 21.19 -52.23 22.75
C LYS A 250 21.12 -53.60 22.08
N ALA A 251 20.62 -54.61 22.80
CA ALA A 251 20.50 -55.97 22.28
C ALA A 251 19.28 -56.17 21.36
N ASN A 252 18.22 -55.38 21.53
CA ASN A 252 16.92 -55.59 20.88
C ASN A 252 16.50 -54.47 19.93
N VAL A 253 17.44 -54.00 19.09
CA VAL A 253 17.23 -52.88 18.14
C VAL A 253 15.99 -53.07 17.28
N HIS A 254 15.87 -54.22 16.61
CA HIS A 254 14.74 -54.52 15.73
C HIS A 254 13.38 -54.53 16.45
N ALA A 255 13.35 -54.83 17.75
CA ALA A 255 12.11 -54.86 18.51
C ALA A 255 11.57 -53.44 18.75
N TRP A 256 12.42 -52.52 19.19
CA TRP A 256 12.00 -51.15 19.50
C TRP A 256 11.99 -50.20 18.31
N GLU A 257 12.67 -50.53 17.20
CA GLU A 257 12.54 -49.80 15.93
C GLU A 257 11.09 -49.76 15.45
N LEU A 258 10.34 -50.85 15.63
CA LEU A 258 8.91 -50.94 15.30
C LEU A 258 8.03 -50.08 16.22
N TRP A 259 8.53 -49.65 17.38
CA TRP A 259 7.80 -48.77 18.29
C TRP A 259 7.94 -47.30 17.91
N LEU A 260 8.90 -46.96 17.06
CA LEU A 260 9.11 -45.59 16.65
C LEU A 260 7.91 -45.10 15.83
N PRO A 261 7.35 -43.92 16.17
CA PRO A 261 6.23 -43.37 15.42
C PRO A 261 6.66 -43.04 13.99
N ASP A 262 5.74 -43.20 13.05
CA ASP A 262 5.94 -42.80 11.66
C ASP A 262 6.27 -41.31 11.59
N LYS A 263 7.48 -40.99 11.11
CA LYS A 263 7.96 -39.61 10.99
C LYS A 263 7.07 -38.76 10.08
N THR A 264 6.31 -39.38 9.20
CA THR A 264 5.44 -38.71 8.24
C THR A 264 4.05 -38.39 8.80
N LYS A 265 3.68 -38.91 9.99
CA LYS A 265 2.42 -38.56 10.66
C LYS A 265 2.54 -37.26 11.41
N CYS A 266 2.02 -36.19 10.83
CA CYS A 266 1.98 -34.88 11.46
C CYS A 266 0.73 -34.71 12.32
N ALA A 267 0.83 -33.90 13.38
CA ALA A 267 -0.29 -33.54 14.23
C ALA A 267 -1.03 -32.32 13.66
N PRO A 268 -2.30 -32.05 14.07
CA PRO A 268 -3.02 -30.85 13.67
C PRO A 268 -2.21 -29.58 13.97
N GLY A 269 -2.13 -28.67 12.99
CA GLY A 269 -1.29 -27.45 13.05
C GLY A 269 0.13 -27.65 12.52
N PHE A 270 0.56 -28.89 12.33
CA PHE A 270 1.81 -29.23 11.67
C PHE A 270 1.51 -29.77 10.26
N GLY A 271 2.51 -29.70 9.39
CA GLY A 271 2.45 -30.29 8.07
C GLY A 271 3.78 -30.93 7.69
N LEU A 272 3.69 -31.83 6.72
CA LEU A 272 4.82 -32.56 6.18
C LEU A 272 5.75 -31.61 5.39
N PHE A 273 7.04 -31.62 5.72
CA PHE A 273 8.05 -30.72 5.20
C PHE A 273 9.24 -31.51 4.67
N ASP A 274 9.62 -31.27 3.42
CA ASP A 274 10.83 -31.86 2.81
C ASP A 274 12.04 -30.98 3.15
N THR A 275 12.97 -31.53 3.94
CA THR A 275 14.18 -30.83 4.38
C THR A 275 15.17 -30.52 3.26
N ARG A 276 15.13 -31.23 2.13
CA ARG A 276 16.01 -30.98 0.98
C ARG A 276 15.51 -29.80 0.15
N LEU A 277 14.21 -29.78 -0.14
CA LEU A 277 13.57 -28.74 -0.94
C LEU A 277 13.23 -27.49 -0.11
N SER A 278 13.23 -27.62 1.22
CA SER A 278 12.80 -26.56 2.15
C SER A 278 11.35 -26.09 1.92
N GLU A 279 10.47 -27.01 1.50
CA GLU A 279 9.07 -26.73 1.18
C GLU A 279 8.13 -27.77 1.84
N PHE A 280 6.87 -27.37 2.03
CA PHE A 280 5.83 -28.30 2.47
C PHE A 280 5.38 -29.17 1.29
N THR A 281 5.23 -30.48 1.52
CA THR A 281 4.86 -31.44 0.48
C THR A 281 3.71 -32.34 0.94
N GLY A 282 2.89 -32.80 0.00
CA GLY A 282 1.90 -33.86 0.24
C GLY A 282 2.46 -35.27 0.04
N ASP A 283 3.65 -35.38 -0.57
CA ASP A 283 4.21 -36.65 -1.02
C ASP A 283 5.01 -37.34 0.09
N ARG A 284 4.76 -38.65 0.25
CA ARG A 284 5.39 -39.48 1.28
C ARG A 284 6.29 -40.59 0.75
N GLU A 285 6.75 -40.49 -0.49
CA GLU A 285 7.49 -41.57 -1.13
C GLU A 285 8.86 -41.80 -0.49
N GLU A 286 9.57 -40.73 -0.09
CA GLU A 286 10.90 -40.79 0.55
C GLU A 286 10.89 -40.30 2.02
N PRO A 287 10.59 -41.18 3.00
CA PRO A 287 10.47 -40.80 4.41
C PRO A 287 11.78 -40.35 5.09
N THR A 288 12.93 -40.50 4.43
CA THR A 288 14.25 -40.13 4.97
C THR A 288 14.42 -38.63 5.18
N PHE A 289 13.83 -37.81 4.31
CA PHE A 289 14.00 -36.34 4.33
C PHE A 289 12.75 -35.60 4.82
N LEU A 290 11.72 -36.33 5.23
CA LEU A 290 10.43 -35.79 5.64
C LEU A 290 10.39 -35.60 7.16
N GLU A 291 9.99 -34.41 7.58
CA GLU A 291 9.71 -34.10 8.98
C GLU A 291 8.44 -33.24 9.11
N CYS A 292 7.87 -33.19 10.31
CA CYS A 292 6.71 -32.36 10.58
C CYS A 292 7.16 -31.01 11.15
N ARG A 293 6.84 -29.92 10.42
CA ARG A 293 7.03 -28.55 10.88
C ARG A 293 5.69 -27.84 11.07
N ALA A 294 5.66 -26.87 11.98
CA ALA A 294 4.45 -26.06 12.18
C ALA A 294 4.13 -25.29 10.89
N CYS A 295 2.84 -25.28 10.50
CA CYS A 295 2.43 -24.50 9.34
C CYS A 295 2.73 -23.02 9.57
N VAL A 296 3.39 -22.40 8.60
CA VAL A 296 3.73 -20.98 8.67
C VAL A 296 2.50 -20.12 8.43
N SER A 297 2.53 -18.86 8.88
CA SER A 297 1.43 -17.93 8.61
C SER A 297 1.20 -17.78 7.10
N GLY A 298 -0.07 -17.72 6.70
CA GLY A 298 -0.53 -17.81 5.32
C GLY A 298 -0.89 -19.23 4.86
N THR A 299 -0.54 -20.26 5.63
CA THR A 299 -0.92 -21.65 5.37
C THR A 299 -1.76 -22.22 6.52
N TYR A 300 -2.57 -23.23 6.23
CA TYR A 300 -3.33 -23.97 7.22
C TYR A 300 -3.04 -25.47 7.13
N SER A 301 -3.13 -26.15 8.26
CA SER A 301 -2.93 -27.58 8.40
C SER A 301 -4.19 -28.32 7.94
N ALA A 302 -4.13 -28.88 6.74
CA ALA A 302 -5.22 -29.62 6.13
C ALA A 302 -5.02 -31.13 6.32
N ARG A 303 -6.12 -31.83 6.61
CA ARG A 303 -6.12 -33.29 6.75
C ARG A 303 -5.94 -33.95 5.39
N LEU A 304 -4.93 -34.80 5.27
CA LEU A 304 -4.65 -35.65 4.11
C LEU A 304 -4.85 -37.11 4.53
N ASP A 305 -5.67 -37.85 3.79
CA ASP A 305 -5.94 -39.27 4.01
C ASP A 305 -5.33 -40.05 2.85
N ASP A 306 -4.38 -40.94 3.13
CA ASP A 306 -3.69 -41.75 2.13
C ASP A 306 -3.61 -43.23 2.55
N ASN A 307 -2.99 -44.06 1.71
CA ASN A 307 -2.85 -45.50 1.95
C ASN A 307 -2.03 -45.85 3.22
N ARG A 308 -1.31 -44.89 3.81
CA ARG A 308 -0.55 -45.04 5.07
C ARG A 308 -1.29 -44.42 6.27
N GLY A 309 -2.51 -43.93 6.05
CA GLY A 309 -3.41 -43.37 7.05
C GLY A 309 -3.38 -41.85 7.10
N ILE A 310 -3.98 -41.30 8.16
CA ILE A 310 -4.23 -39.86 8.26
C ILE A 310 -2.93 -39.10 8.57
N THR A 311 -2.72 -37.98 7.88
CA THR A 311 -1.71 -36.98 8.20
C THR A 311 -2.22 -35.57 7.94
N TYR A 312 -1.34 -34.60 8.15
CA TYR A 312 -1.61 -33.21 7.88
C TYR A 312 -0.55 -32.62 6.95
N VAL A 313 -0.99 -31.78 6.03
CA VAL A 313 -0.15 -31.03 5.10
C VAL A 313 -0.49 -29.55 5.20
N CYS A 314 0.51 -28.67 5.06
CA CYS A 314 0.27 -27.24 5.05
C CYS A 314 -0.16 -26.80 3.65
N MET A 315 -1.41 -26.38 3.51
CA MET A 315 -1.93 -25.81 2.27
C MET A 315 -2.00 -24.29 2.35
N PRO A 316 -1.71 -23.56 1.26
CA PRO A 316 -1.87 -22.11 1.23
C PRO A 316 -3.36 -21.73 1.40
N CYS A 317 -3.62 -20.67 2.14
CA CYS A 317 -4.97 -20.10 2.23
C CYS A 317 -5.47 -19.70 0.85
N MET A 318 -6.73 -20.02 0.54
CA MET A 318 -7.35 -19.62 -0.73
C MET A 318 -7.57 -18.10 -0.79
N PRO A 319 -7.61 -17.49 -1.99
CA PRO A 319 -8.01 -16.09 -2.14
C PRO A 319 -9.31 -15.79 -1.38
N GLY A 320 -9.37 -14.64 -0.72
CA GLY A 320 -10.45 -14.25 0.18
C GLY A 320 -10.29 -14.71 1.62
N THR A 321 -9.25 -15.49 1.93
CA THR A 321 -8.95 -15.93 3.31
C THR A 321 -7.55 -15.50 3.74
N LYS A 322 -7.36 -15.32 5.05
CA LYS A 322 -6.09 -14.97 5.69
C LYS A 322 -5.76 -15.93 6.82
N GLN A 323 -4.47 -16.04 7.12
CA GLN A 323 -4.02 -16.73 8.32
C GLN A 323 -2.83 -16.02 8.96
N ALA A 324 -3.07 -15.30 10.05
CA ALA A 324 -2.06 -14.47 10.71
C ALA A 324 -1.12 -15.29 11.60
N SER A 325 -1.65 -16.27 12.33
CA SER A 325 -0.86 -17.15 13.21
C SER A 325 -0.41 -18.42 12.48
N GLY A 326 0.77 -18.93 12.84
CA GLY A 326 1.17 -20.28 12.44
C GLY A 326 0.34 -21.36 13.14
N ALA A 327 0.41 -22.58 12.62
CA ALA A 327 -0.26 -23.77 13.14
C ALA A 327 -1.80 -23.75 13.17
N ALA A 328 -2.43 -22.99 12.27
CA ALA A 328 -3.88 -22.93 12.18
C ALA A 328 -4.49 -24.16 11.49
N LEU A 329 -5.70 -24.53 11.88
CA LEU A 329 -6.46 -25.64 11.29
C LEU A 329 -7.38 -25.20 10.14
N LYS A 330 -7.68 -23.90 10.05
CA LYS A 330 -8.56 -23.30 9.05
C LYS A 330 -8.11 -21.87 8.81
N CYS A 331 -8.24 -21.37 7.58
CA CYS A 331 -8.03 -19.96 7.28
C CYS A 331 -9.26 -19.14 7.65
N ASP A 332 -9.04 -17.95 8.20
CA ASP A 332 -10.09 -17.00 8.53
C ASP A 332 -10.51 -16.22 7.27
N PHE A 333 -11.80 -15.92 7.14
CA PHE A 333 -12.27 -15.07 6.03
C PHE A 333 -11.79 -13.63 6.20
N CYS A 334 -11.51 -12.96 5.08
CA CYS A 334 -11.38 -11.51 5.09
C CYS A 334 -12.68 -10.88 5.61
N GLN A 335 -12.52 -9.96 6.56
CA GLN A 335 -13.64 -9.24 7.15
C GLN A 335 -14.21 -8.23 6.15
N LEU A 336 -15.39 -7.68 6.44
CA LEU A 336 -15.98 -6.60 5.64
C LEU A 336 -14.99 -5.44 5.48
N GLY A 337 -14.95 -4.83 4.30
CA GLY A 337 -13.97 -3.80 3.96
C GLY A 337 -12.54 -4.32 3.69
N GLU A 338 -12.28 -5.61 3.79
CA GLU A 338 -11.00 -6.23 3.45
C GLU A 338 -11.14 -7.19 2.27
N PHE A 339 -10.07 -7.36 1.50
CA PHE A 339 -10.00 -8.31 0.40
C PHE A 339 -8.62 -8.99 0.37
N GLN A 340 -8.56 -10.14 -0.31
CA GLN A 340 -7.30 -10.81 -0.58
C GLN A 340 -7.37 -11.57 -1.91
N ASP A 341 -6.55 -11.18 -2.87
CA ASP A 341 -6.50 -11.77 -4.21
C ASP A 341 -5.46 -12.89 -4.33
N LYS A 342 -4.45 -12.92 -3.45
CA LYS A 342 -3.35 -13.89 -3.47
C LYS A 342 -3.61 -15.07 -2.54
N SER A 343 -3.27 -16.27 -3.02
CA SER A 343 -3.19 -17.47 -2.18
C SER A 343 -2.01 -17.38 -1.20
N GLY A 344 -2.16 -17.97 -0.01
CA GLY A 344 -1.07 -18.06 0.96
C GLY A 344 -0.87 -16.79 1.82
N SER A 345 -1.89 -15.93 1.89
CA SER A 345 -1.75 -14.60 2.48
C SER A 345 -1.89 -14.57 4.01
N ARG A 346 -1.01 -13.81 4.66
CA ARG A 346 -0.97 -13.66 6.13
C ARG A 346 -1.97 -12.65 6.68
N SER A 347 -2.33 -11.66 5.87
CA SER A 347 -3.27 -10.60 6.20
C SER A 347 -4.16 -10.30 4.99
N CYS A 348 -5.34 -9.75 5.24
CA CYS A 348 -6.16 -9.18 4.18
C CYS A 348 -5.75 -7.72 3.97
N VAL A 349 -5.88 -7.26 2.74
CA VAL A 349 -5.63 -5.88 2.36
C VAL A 349 -6.93 -5.12 2.56
N ARG A 350 -6.87 -3.95 3.20
CA ARG A 350 -8.07 -3.09 3.31
C ARG A 350 -8.40 -2.52 1.94
N CYS A 351 -9.68 -2.41 1.62
CA CYS A 351 -10.11 -1.73 0.41
C CYS A 351 -9.53 -0.30 0.40
N ASN A 352 -8.89 0.04 -0.72
CA ASN A 352 -8.38 1.39 -0.92
C ASN A 352 -9.52 2.40 -0.94
N ILE A 353 -9.16 3.67 -0.72
CA ILE A 353 -10.07 4.80 -0.87
C ILE A 353 -10.77 4.72 -2.24
N SER A 354 -12.09 4.95 -2.26
CA SER A 354 -12.99 4.81 -3.43
C SER A 354 -13.48 3.39 -3.73
N TYR A 355 -13.12 2.42 -2.89
CA TYR A 355 -13.60 1.05 -2.97
C TYR A 355 -14.19 0.59 -1.63
N TYR A 356 -15.23 -0.24 -1.69
CA TYR A 356 -15.89 -0.82 -0.52
C TYR A 356 -16.07 -2.33 -0.70
N GLN A 357 -16.30 -3.05 0.41
CA GLN A 357 -16.64 -4.46 0.37
C GLN A 357 -17.62 -4.84 1.47
N ASP A 358 -18.80 -5.30 1.04
CA ASP A 358 -19.94 -5.70 1.86
C ASP A 358 -20.05 -7.22 2.04
N GLN A 359 -19.18 -8.01 1.41
CA GLN A 359 -19.17 -9.47 1.50
C GLN A 359 -17.93 -10.01 2.24
N LEU A 360 -18.17 -10.99 3.11
CA LEU A 360 -17.11 -11.74 3.78
C LEU A 360 -16.34 -12.60 2.78
N GLY A 361 -15.02 -12.67 2.95
CA GLY A 361 -14.18 -13.54 2.14
C GLY A 361 -13.96 -13.10 0.70
N SER A 362 -14.08 -11.80 0.41
CA SER A 362 -13.99 -11.32 -0.96
C SER A 362 -12.54 -11.30 -1.49
N THR A 363 -12.41 -11.58 -2.79
CA THR A 363 -11.14 -11.55 -3.50
C THR A 363 -10.82 -10.20 -4.14
N ARG A 364 -11.80 -9.30 -4.25
CA ARG A 364 -11.65 -7.97 -4.87
C ARG A 364 -12.61 -6.96 -4.23
N CYS A 365 -12.24 -5.69 -4.14
CA CYS A 365 -13.15 -4.64 -3.68
C CYS A 365 -14.06 -4.14 -4.79
N LYS A 366 -15.28 -3.72 -4.42
CA LYS A 366 -16.24 -3.11 -5.34
C LYS A 366 -15.95 -1.60 -5.44
N PRO A 367 -15.89 -1.01 -6.65
CA PRO A 367 -15.71 0.44 -6.79
C PRO A 367 -16.98 1.20 -6.35
N CYS A 368 -16.81 2.39 -5.77
CA CYS A 368 -17.93 3.30 -5.53
C CYS A 368 -18.52 3.77 -6.88
N PRO A 369 -19.87 3.84 -7.02
CA PRO A 369 -20.52 4.16 -8.30
C PRO A 369 -20.30 5.60 -8.78
N SER A 370 -20.16 6.57 -7.87
CA SER A 370 -19.86 7.98 -8.18
C SER A 370 -19.32 8.68 -6.93
N GLY A 371 -18.02 8.61 -6.67
CA GLY A 371 -17.40 9.26 -5.51
C GLY A 371 -16.24 8.46 -4.89
N THR A 372 -15.88 8.82 -3.66
CA THR A 372 -14.79 8.24 -2.88
C THR A 372 -15.25 7.84 -1.47
N THR A 373 -14.46 7.08 -0.74
CA THR A 373 -14.77 6.71 0.66
C THR A 373 -13.97 7.55 1.65
N LEU A 374 -14.48 7.72 2.87
CA LEU A 374 -13.81 8.52 3.92
C LEU A 374 -12.49 7.92 4.42
N GLY A 375 -12.32 6.61 4.26
CA GLY A 375 -11.15 5.90 4.75
C GLY A 375 -10.98 4.52 4.10
N PHE A 376 -9.91 3.86 4.50
CA PHE A 376 -9.62 2.49 4.08
C PHE A 376 -10.63 1.51 4.70
N GLY A 377 -11.08 0.55 3.90
CA GLY A 377 -11.90 -0.56 4.36
C GLY A 377 -13.36 -0.22 4.64
N SER A 378 -13.98 0.60 3.79
CA SER A 378 -15.42 0.84 3.83
C SER A 378 -16.22 -0.45 3.60
N ILE A 379 -17.29 -0.61 4.39
CA ILE A 379 -18.09 -1.84 4.44
C ILE A 379 -19.39 -1.74 3.65
N SER A 380 -19.86 -0.53 3.35
CA SER A 380 -21.13 -0.28 2.70
C SER A 380 -21.02 0.75 1.59
N VAL A 381 -21.93 0.66 0.60
CA VAL A 381 -22.10 1.70 -0.43
C VAL A 381 -22.52 3.04 0.17
N ALA A 382 -23.11 3.04 1.37
CA ALA A 382 -23.48 4.26 2.08
C ALA A 382 -22.26 5.06 2.59
N ASP A 383 -21.09 4.42 2.70
CA ASP A 383 -19.84 5.08 3.08
C ASP A 383 -19.17 5.80 1.89
N CYS A 384 -19.72 5.64 0.67
CA CYS A 384 -19.29 6.40 -0.50
C CYS A 384 -19.83 7.84 -0.39
N GLY A 385 -18.94 8.82 -0.42
CA GLY A 385 -19.19 10.25 -0.47
C GLY A 385 -18.59 10.88 -1.72
N CYS A 386 -18.84 12.16 -1.98
CA CYS A 386 -18.14 12.86 -3.07
C CYS A 386 -16.68 13.15 -2.70
N GLU A 387 -15.79 13.17 -3.69
CA GLU A 387 -14.38 13.52 -3.51
C GLU A 387 -14.21 14.98 -3.05
N SER A 388 -13.07 15.33 -2.47
CA SER A 388 -12.79 16.72 -2.08
C SER A 388 -12.97 17.66 -3.26
N GLY A 389 -13.66 18.78 -3.05
CA GLY A 389 -14.03 19.68 -4.13
C GLY A 389 -15.33 19.29 -4.86
N PHE A 390 -16.02 18.23 -4.46
CA PHE A 390 -17.34 17.86 -4.98
C PHE A 390 -18.37 17.73 -3.85
N ILE A 391 -19.63 18.11 -4.12
CA ILE A 391 -20.75 18.07 -3.17
C ILE A 391 -21.88 17.19 -3.70
N ASN A 392 -22.45 16.37 -2.83
CA ASN A 392 -23.59 15.52 -3.18
C ASN A 392 -24.88 16.35 -3.20
N THR A 393 -25.55 16.38 -4.36
CA THR A 393 -26.81 17.10 -4.60
C THR A 393 -28.05 16.20 -4.56
N ALA A 394 -27.87 14.89 -4.38
CA ALA A 394 -28.98 13.95 -4.33
C ALA A 394 -29.61 13.90 -2.93
N SER A 395 -30.94 13.80 -2.89
CA SER A 395 -31.76 13.84 -1.67
C SER A 395 -32.05 12.46 -1.07
N SER A 396 -31.55 11.36 -1.66
CA SER A 396 -31.76 9.98 -1.18
C SER A 396 -30.48 9.34 -0.64
N PRO A 397 -30.52 8.63 0.50
CA PRO A 397 -29.37 7.90 1.03
C PRO A 397 -28.96 6.78 0.06
N GLY A 398 -27.75 6.85 -0.50
CA GLY A 398 -27.21 5.86 -1.44
C GLY A 398 -27.24 6.25 -2.93
N SER A 399 -27.93 7.34 -3.32
CA SER A 399 -27.74 7.95 -4.63
C SER A 399 -26.68 9.05 -4.54
N LEU A 400 -25.57 8.93 -5.25
CA LEU A 400 -24.56 9.99 -5.32
C LEU A 400 -24.68 10.75 -6.63
N LYS A 401 -24.94 12.06 -6.52
CA LYS A 401 -24.84 13.01 -7.65
C LYS A 401 -23.86 14.11 -7.26
N CYS A 402 -22.58 13.85 -7.53
CA CYS A 402 -21.48 14.74 -7.20
C CYS A 402 -21.39 15.88 -8.21
N VAL A 403 -21.50 17.11 -7.71
CA VAL A 403 -21.30 18.35 -8.48
C VAL A 403 -20.06 19.05 -7.95
N GLU A 404 -19.25 19.62 -8.83
CA GLU A 404 -18.03 20.34 -8.46
C GLU A 404 -18.36 21.59 -7.63
N CYS A 405 -17.56 21.85 -6.60
CA CYS A 405 -17.67 23.03 -5.76
C CYS A 405 -16.94 24.20 -6.41
N GLY A 406 -17.68 25.28 -6.68
CA GLY A 406 -17.14 26.50 -7.28
C GLY A 406 -16.18 27.27 -6.37
N GLU A 407 -15.46 28.23 -6.96
CA GLU A 407 -14.52 29.09 -6.23
C GLU A 407 -15.17 29.79 -5.03
N GLY A 408 -14.54 29.67 -3.86
CA GLY A 408 -15.04 30.25 -2.61
C GLY A 408 -15.83 29.29 -1.71
N LEU A 409 -16.08 28.05 -2.16
CA LEU A 409 -16.67 26.99 -1.35
C LEU A 409 -15.62 25.92 -1.00
N SER A 410 -15.35 25.72 0.28
CA SER A 410 -14.54 24.61 0.78
C SER A 410 -15.43 23.39 1.00
N CYS A 411 -15.32 22.42 0.09
CA CYS A 411 -16.01 21.13 0.18
C CYS A 411 -15.04 20.03 0.62
N PRO A 412 -15.01 19.68 1.92
CA PRO A 412 -14.29 18.50 2.39
C PRO A 412 -14.91 17.20 1.83
N VAL A 413 -14.21 16.08 1.95
CA VAL A 413 -14.66 14.76 1.47
C VAL A 413 -16.03 14.42 2.07
N ALA A 414 -16.92 13.81 1.27
CA ALA A 414 -18.28 13.46 1.65
C ALA A 414 -19.19 14.66 2.01
N SER A 415 -18.94 15.83 1.42
CA SER A 415 -19.81 17.01 1.55
C SER A 415 -21.21 16.76 0.98
N THR A 416 -22.25 17.21 1.70
CA THR A 416 -23.66 17.12 1.28
C THR A 416 -24.28 18.50 1.19
N LEU A 417 -25.24 18.68 0.27
CA LEU A 417 -25.98 19.93 0.11
C LEU A 417 -26.76 20.31 1.38
N ASP A 418 -27.35 19.32 2.05
CA ASP A 418 -28.05 19.52 3.33
C ASP A 418 -27.09 19.99 4.43
N GLY A 419 -25.84 19.49 4.44
CA GLY A 419 -24.81 19.93 5.38
C GLY A 419 -24.33 21.37 5.15
N LEU A 420 -24.41 21.88 3.92
CA LEU A 420 -24.09 23.26 3.59
C LEU A 420 -25.15 24.24 4.10
N VAL A 421 -26.43 23.85 4.03
CA VAL A 421 -27.56 24.69 4.47
C VAL A 421 -27.77 24.60 5.99
N SER A 422 -27.65 23.41 6.56
CA SER A 422 -27.87 23.17 7.99
C SER A 422 -26.66 23.46 8.88
N GLY A 423 -25.46 23.57 8.29
CA GLY A 423 -24.20 23.72 9.01
C GLY A 423 -23.78 22.47 9.81
N LYS A 424 -24.38 21.31 9.53
CA LYS A 424 -24.09 20.04 10.21
C LYS A 424 -23.80 18.94 9.20
N ALA A 425 -22.74 18.17 9.41
CA ALA A 425 -22.41 17.01 8.59
C ALA A 425 -22.65 15.71 9.35
N VAL A 426 -23.02 14.65 8.63
CA VAL A 426 -23.27 13.30 9.18
C VAL A 426 -22.04 12.76 9.93
N PHE A 427 -20.83 13.17 9.51
CA PHE A 427 -19.55 12.68 10.05
C PHE A 427 -18.84 13.71 10.97
N GLY A 428 -19.49 14.82 11.33
CA GLY A 428 -19.00 15.86 12.24
C GLY A 428 -18.43 17.13 11.57
N ASP A 429 -18.06 18.12 12.39
CA ASP A 429 -17.61 19.47 11.99
C ASP A 429 -16.52 19.57 10.90
N PRO A 430 -15.52 18.66 10.79
CA PRO A 430 -14.51 18.75 9.73
C PRO A 430 -15.03 18.38 8.33
N PHE A 431 -16.20 17.75 8.23
CA PHE A 431 -16.84 17.36 6.98
C PHE A 431 -17.98 18.31 6.58
N VAL A 432 -18.15 19.41 7.31
CA VAL A 432 -19.12 20.46 6.98
C VAL A 432 -18.54 21.32 5.86
N PRO A 433 -19.22 21.42 4.70
CA PRO A 433 -18.82 22.36 3.66
C PRO A 433 -18.98 23.80 4.16
N LYS A 434 -17.96 24.62 3.91
CA LYS A 434 -17.87 26.01 4.43
C LYS A 434 -17.58 26.98 3.31
N ILE A 435 -18.17 28.17 3.40
CA ILE A 435 -17.82 29.29 2.52
C ILE A 435 -16.51 29.90 3.05
N LEU A 436 -15.54 30.11 2.15
CA LEU A 436 -14.24 30.69 2.49
C LEU A 436 -14.40 32.17 2.89
N PRO A 437 -13.52 32.70 3.76
CA PRO A 437 -13.50 34.15 4.05
C PRO A 437 -13.32 34.94 2.74
N ASP A 438 -14.01 36.08 2.61
CA ASP A 438 -14.14 36.94 1.42
C ASP A 438 -15.17 36.53 0.35
N TYR A 439 -15.87 35.41 0.57
CA TYR A 439 -16.90 34.91 -0.32
C TYR A 439 -18.28 34.85 0.38
N TYR A 440 -19.37 34.99 -0.38
CA TYR A 440 -20.75 34.86 0.12
C TYR A 440 -21.64 34.09 -0.86
N SER A 441 -22.67 33.38 -0.36
CA SER A 441 -23.70 32.71 -1.16
C SER A 441 -25.10 32.97 -0.60
N THR A 442 -26.14 32.71 -1.40
CA THR A 442 -27.55 32.95 -1.02
C THR A 442 -28.27 31.64 -0.72
N VAL A 443 -29.21 31.65 0.24
CA VAL A 443 -29.96 30.44 0.67
C VAL A 443 -30.75 29.79 -0.47
N ASP A 444 -31.27 30.58 -1.41
CA ASP A 444 -32.02 30.07 -2.57
C ASP A 444 -31.16 29.33 -3.61
N LYS A 445 -29.83 29.57 -3.58
CA LYS A 445 -28.83 28.95 -4.47
C LYS A 445 -27.50 28.80 -3.73
N PRO A 446 -27.35 27.78 -2.87
CA PRO A 446 -26.20 27.66 -1.97
C PRO A 446 -24.88 27.33 -2.68
N LEU A 447 -24.94 26.87 -3.94
CA LEU A 447 -23.77 26.56 -4.77
C LEU A 447 -23.17 27.78 -5.51
N ASP A 448 -23.91 28.89 -5.59
CA ASP A 448 -23.45 30.10 -6.28
C ASP A 448 -22.68 30.99 -5.29
N VAL A 449 -21.36 31.08 -5.45
CA VAL A 449 -20.46 31.81 -4.52
C VAL A 449 -19.87 33.06 -5.17
N TYR A 450 -19.88 34.18 -4.44
CA TYR A 450 -19.49 35.51 -4.93
C TYR A 450 -18.34 36.10 -4.11
N ARG A 451 -17.34 36.72 -4.76
CA ARG A 451 -16.21 37.43 -4.12
C ARG A 451 -16.35 38.94 -4.26
N LEU A 452 -16.05 39.71 -3.20
CA LEU A 452 -16.00 41.17 -3.25
C LEU A 452 -14.54 41.67 -3.23
N GLN A 453 -14.04 42.25 -4.33
CA GLN A 453 -12.71 42.89 -4.36
C GLN A 453 -12.80 44.40 -4.68
N ILE A 454 -12.61 45.23 -3.65
CA ILE A 454 -12.76 46.70 -3.69
C ILE A 454 -11.50 47.43 -4.23
N LEU A 455 -10.32 46.81 -4.16
CA LEU A 455 -9.04 47.43 -4.56
C LEU A 455 -8.89 47.62 -6.08
N TRP A 456 -9.49 46.74 -6.90
CA TRP A 456 -9.28 46.74 -8.35
C TRP A 456 -10.29 47.62 -9.11
N THR A 457 -11.49 47.82 -8.56
CA THR A 457 -12.44 48.81 -9.09
C THR A 457 -11.85 50.23 -9.06
N LEU A 458 -11.05 50.54 -8.03
CA LEU A 458 -10.28 51.77 -7.93
C LEU A 458 -9.15 51.87 -8.96
N ALA A 459 -8.46 50.75 -9.28
CA ALA A 459 -7.39 50.72 -10.28
C ALA A 459 -7.92 50.97 -11.72
N ILE A 460 -9.11 50.48 -12.05
CA ILE A 460 -9.76 50.71 -13.35
C ILE A 460 -10.23 52.16 -13.46
N LEU A 461 -10.81 52.73 -12.40
CA LEU A 461 -11.17 54.16 -12.35
C LEU A 461 -9.92 55.06 -12.48
N ALA A 462 -8.75 54.58 -12.04
CA ALA A 462 -7.47 55.27 -12.21
C ALA A 462 -6.81 55.09 -13.59
N PHE A 463 -7.23 54.09 -14.39
CA PHE A 463 -6.62 53.79 -15.71
C PHE A 463 -6.82 54.93 -16.73
N GLY A 464 -8.04 55.46 -16.82
CA GLY A 464 -8.37 56.57 -17.72
C GLY A 464 -7.53 57.84 -17.44
N PRO A 465 -7.49 58.34 -16.18
CA PRO A 465 -6.58 59.40 -15.76
C PRO A 465 -5.09 59.04 -15.94
N GLY A 466 -4.71 57.78 -15.73
CA GLY A 466 -3.35 57.28 -15.92
C GLY A 466 -2.84 57.41 -17.36
N LEU A 467 -3.69 57.15 -18.36
CA LEU A 467 -3.34 57.34 -19.78
C LEU A 467 -3.10 58.81 -20.13
N ILE A 468 -3.82 59.74 -19.50
CA ILE A 468 -3.61 61.19 -19.66
C ILE A 468 -2.27 61.58 -19.03
N ALA A 469 -1.97 61.09 -17.83
CA ALA A 469 -0.68 61.31 -17.16
C ALA A 469 0.48 60.76 -18.00
N ALA A 470 0.34 59.58 -18.60
CA ALA A 470 1.37 58.97 -19.45
C ALA A 470 1.70 59.83 -20.68
N TYR A 471 0.70 60.44 -21.33
CA TYR A 471 0.93 61.40 -22.42
C TYR A 471 1.80 62.57 -21.95
N TYR A 472 1.46 63.19 -20.82
CA TYR A 472 2.22 64.32 -20.32
C TYR A 472 3.61 63.91 -19.83
N VAL A 473 3.78 62.80 -19.09
CA VAL A 473 5.10 62.34 -18.63
C VAL A 473 6.04 62.04 -19.82
N GLN A 474 5.51 61.41 -20.87
CA GLN A 474 6.28 61.08 -22.07
C GLN A 474 6.77 62.32 -22.83
N HIS A 475 5.99 63.42 -22.85
CA HIS A 475 6.25 64.58 -23.70
C HIS A 475 6.65 65.86 -22.95
N PHE A 476 6.40 65.96 -21.63
CA PHE A 476 6.72 67.11 -20.77
C PHE A 476 8.21 67.13 -20.40
N GLN A 477 8.77 66.01 -19.96
CA GLN A 477 10.15 65.96 -19.48
C GLN A 477 11.18 66.05 -20.64
N ALA A 478 10.78 65.72 -21.86
CA ALA A 478 11.55 65.98 -23.09
C ALA A 478 11.77 67.49 -23.37
N ARG A 479 11.09 68.40 -22.66
CA ARG A 479 11.29 69.85 -22.75
C ARG A 479 12.08 70.46 -21.58
N ALA A 480 12.27 69.74 -20.47
CA ALA A 480 12.77 70.32 -19.21
C ALA A 480 14.05 69.67 -18.63
N ALA A 481 14.44 68.46 -19.04
CA ALA A 481 15.58 67.74 -18.44
C ALA A 481 16.91 68.02 -19.17
N THR A 482 17.97 68.32 -18.41
CA THR A 482 19.36 68.40 -18.87
C THR A 482 19.95 67.01 -19.21
N ASN A 483 19.37 65.93 -18.67
CA ASN A 483 19.80 64.53 -18.86
C ASN A 483 18.73 63.68 -19.57
N VAL A 484 18.40 64.05 -20.81
CA VAL A 484 17.39 63.38 -21.66
C VAL A 484 17.68 61.87 -21.83
N SER A 485 18.95 61.44 -21.78
CA SER A 485 19.35 60.04 -21.94
C SER A 485 18.94 59.12 -20.79
N ALA A 486 18.95 59.58 -19.53
CA ALA A 486 18.68 58.74 -18.36
C ALA A 486 17.18 58.35 -18.28
N GLN A 487 16.30 59.30 -18.53
CA GLN A 487 14.85 59.08 -18.51
C GLN A 487 14.39 58.21 -19.68
N GLU A 488 14.92 58.46 -20.88
CA GLU A 488 14.66 57.64 -22.05
C GLU A 488 15.09 56.18 -21.83
N THR A 489 16.19 55.96 -21.10
CA THR A 489 16.65 54.63 -20.68
C THR A 489 15.69 53.99 -19.67
N ALA A 490 15.19 54.74 -18.68
CA ALA A 490 14.24 54.24 -17.69
C ALA A 490 12.89 53.81 -18.32
N VAL A 491 12.37 54.56 -19.29
CA VAL A 491 11.14 54.21 -20.03
C VAL A 491 11.35 52.94 -20.85
N CYS A 492 12.53 52.77 -21.46
CA CYS A 492 12.86 51.54 -22.20
C CYS A 492 12.96 50.34 -21.24
N ALA A 493 13.64 50.49 -20.10
CA ALA A 493 13.74 49.45 -19.08
C ALA A 493 12.37 49.04 -18.54
N PHE A 494 11.49 50.01 -18.25
CA PHE A 494 10.12 49.72 -17.80
C PHE A 494 9.33 48.93 -18.86
N ALA A 495 9.38 49.35 -20.13
CA ALA A 495 8.70 48.64 -21.22
C ALA A 495 9.24 47.22 -21.43
N MET A 496 10.55 47.00 -21.24
CA MET A 496 11.16 45.66 -21.27
C MET A 496 10.70 44.78 -20.12
N ILE A 497 10.72 45.31 -18.88
CA ILE A 497 10.27 44.58 -17.71
C ILE A 497 8.81 44.17 -17.91
N PHE A 498 7.95 45.12 -18.31
CA PHE A 498 6.54 44.86 -18.58
C PHE A 498 6.33 43.76 -19.63
N SER A 499 7.03 43.83 -20.77
CA SER A 499 6.93 42.81 -21.83
C SER A 499 7.42 41.43 -21.38
N ASN A 500 8.46 41.36 -20.55
CA ASN A 500 8.98 40.09 -20.03
C ASN A 500 8.08 39.51 -18.92
N LEU A 501 7.48 40.35 -18.08
CA LEU A 501 6.46 39.93 -17.10
C LEU A 501 5.19 39.41 -17.79
N GLN A 502 4.77 40.02 -18.91
CA GLN A 502 3.71 39.48 -19.75
C GLN A 502 4.04 38.09 -20.30
N CYS A 503 5.31 37.81 -20.63
CA CYS A 503 5.73 36.47 -21.04
C CYS A 503 5.56 35.45 -19.90
N VAL A 504 5.90 35.83 -18.66
CA VAL A 504 5.66 34.99 -17.48
C VAL A 504 4.16 34.79 -17.23
N GLY A 505 3.34 35.83 -17.43
CA GLY A 505 1.88 35.72 -17.36
C GLY A 505 1.30 34.76 -18.41
N MET A 506 1.81 34.79 -19.65
CA MET A 506 1.44 33.84 -20.71
C MET A 506 1.82 32.40 -20.35
N LEU A 507 2.99 32.19 -19.75
CA LEU A 507 3.42 30.87 -19.25
C LEU A 507 2.44 30.32 -18.19
N GLY A 508 1.90 31.18 -17.33
CA GLY A 508 0.89 30.78 -16.34
C GLY A 508 -0.44 30.31 -16.95
N LEU A 509 -0.75 30.63 -18.20
CA LEU A 509 -1.97 30.15 -18.88
C LEU A 509 -1.85 28.71 -19.39
N MET A 510 -0.62 28.24 -19.64
CA MET A 510 -0.38 26.88 -20.14
C MET A 510 0.02 25.89 -19.03
N MET A 511 0.45 26.39 -17.87
CA MET A 511 1.04 25.56 -16.84
C MET A 511 0.88 26.14 -15.43
N GLU A 512 0.55 25.30 -14.47
CA GLU A 512 0.79 25.59 -13.05
C GLU A 512 2.29 25.45 -12.74
N LEU A 513 2.96 26.50 -12.26
CA LEU A 513 4.37 26.45 -11.84
C LEU A 513 4.53 25.60 -10.55
N PRO A 514 5.56 24.74 -10.42
CA PRO A 514 5.78 23.95 -9.21
C PRO A 514 6.60 24.76 -8.24
N GLY A 515 6.20 24.78 -6.98
CA GLY A 515 6.99 25.42 -5.94
C GLY A 515 6.11 26.12 -4.92
N SER A 516 6.79 26.75 -3.97
CA SER A 516 6.21 27.52 -2.87
C SER A 516 5.07 28.43 -3.32
N SER A 517 4.13 28.68 -2.40
CA SER A 517 2.98 29.58 -2.60
C SER A 517 3.34 30.89 -3.28
N LEU A 518 4.54 31.43 -2.99
CA LEU A 518 5.10 32.63 -3.60
C LEU A 518 5.10 32.61 -5.14
N LEU A 519 5.54 31.53 -5.79
CA LEU A 519 5.61 31.47 -7.26
C LEU A 519 4.23 31.39 -7.90
N ARG A 520 3.28 30.75 -7.22
CA ARG A 520 1.87 30.66 -7.64
C ARG A 520 1.19 32.03 -7.52
N ASP A 521 1.46 32.75 -6.43
CA ASP A 521 0.95 34.11 -6.19
C ASP A 521 1.56 35.13 -7.15
N ILE A 522 2.86 34.99 -7.48
CA ILE A 522 3.51 35.83 -8.49
C ILE A 522 2.91 35.53 -9.87
N SER A 523 2.71 34.26 -10.24
CA SER A 523 2.13 33.89 -11.53
C SER A 523 0.72 34.43 -11.71
N SER A 524 -0.15 34.27 -10.70
CA SER A 524 -1.51 34.80 -10.73
C SER A 524 -1.52 36.34 -10.78
N ALA A 525 -0.60 37.00 -10.07
CA ALA A 525 -0.42 38.45 -10.17
C ALA A 525 0.08 38.89 -11.56
N MET A 526 0.90 38.09 -12.25
CA MET A 526 1.41 38.42 -13.59
C MET A 526 0.39 38.17 -14.72
N GLN A 527 -0.57 37.24 -14.54
CA GLN A 527 -1.67 37.00 -15.48
C GLN A 527 -2.57 38.25 -15.66
N VAL A 528 -2.63 39.13 -14.65
CA VAL A 528 -3.30 40.43 -14.73
C VAL A 528 -2.72 41.31 -15.85
N LEU A 529 -1.40 41.23 -16.11
CA LEU A 529 -0.73 41.99 -17.18
C LEU A 529 -1.11 41.47 -18.58
N VAL A 530 -1.64 40.24 -18.65
CA VAL A 530 -2.25 39.62 -19.84
C VAL A 530 -3.77 39.85 -19.85
N MET A 531 -4.28 40.74 -18.99
CA MET A 531 -5.69 41.13 -18.87
C MET A 531 -6.63 39.95 -18.69
N ASP A 532 -6.25 39.04 -17.80
CA ASP A 532 -7.15 38.00 -17.33
C ASP A 532 -8.18 38.56 -16.34
N ILE A 533 -9.38 38.86 -16.84
CA ILE A 533 -10.51 39.42 -16.09
C ILE A 533 -10.99 38.50 -14.96
N ASP A 534 -10.84 37.17 -15.09
CA ASP A 534 -11.24 36.25 -14.02
C ASP A 534 -10.27 36.32 -12.83
N SER A 535 -8.97 36.49 -13.09
CA SER A 535 -7.96 36.78 -12.05
C SER A 535 -8.21 38.11 -11.33
N ILE A 536 -8.95 39.03 -11.96
CA ILE A 536 -9.29 40.36 -11.44
C ILE A 536 -10.59 40.33 -10.60
N GLY A 537 -11.31 39.19 -10.54
CA GLY A 537 -12.52 39.03 -9.74
C GLY A 537 -13.72 39.84 -10.24
N PHE A 538 -13.73 40.22 -11.52
CA PHE A 538 -14.70 41.14 -12.12
C PHE A 538 -16.03 40.46 -12.54
N ASN A 539 -16.31 39.29 -11.97
CA ASN A 539 -17.46 38.44 -12.27
C ASN A 539 -18.82 39.13 -12.04
N CYS A 540 -18.82 40.19 -11.22
CA CYS A 540 -20.00 40.98 -10.87
C CYS A 540 -20.38 42.04 -11.93
N VAL A 541 -19.43 42.56 -12.71
CA VAL A 541 -19.66 43.70 -13.64
C VAL A 541 -19.63 43.27 -15.11
N ALA A 542 -18.76 42.33 -15.49
CA ALA A 542 -18.65 41.85 -16.88
C ALA A 542 -19.70 40.78 -17.28
N GLY A 543 -20.69 40.52 -16.43
CA GLY A 543 -21.81 39.63 -16.74
C GLY A 543 -21.61 38.17 -16.35
N ARG A 544 -22.73 37.46 -16.24
CA ARG A 544 -22.81 36.05 -15.80
C ARG A 544 -22.35 35.06 -16.88
N SER A 545 -22.41 35.45 -18.16
CA SER A 545 -22.07 34.58 -19.27
C SER A 545 -20.60 34.72 -19.69
N VAL A 546 -19.96 33.58 -20.01
CA VAL A 546 -18.56 33.51 -20.44
C VAL A 546 -18.28 34.38 -21.68
N PRO A 547 -19.14 34.43 -22.72
CA PRO A 547 -18.92 35.30 -23.88
C PRO A 547 -18.89 36.80 -23.55
N MET A 548 -19.61 37.24 -22.50
CA MET A 548 -19.66 38.66 -22.11
C MET A 548 -18.36 39.09 -21.43
N ARG A 549 -17.77 38.21 -20.61
CA ARG A 549 -16.44 38.43 -20.02
C ARG A 549 -15.35 38.48 -21.07
N TYR A 550 -15.37 37.55 -22.02
CA TYR A 550 -14.45 37.55 -23.15
C TYR A 550 -14.59 38.81 -24.02
N SER A 551 -15.81 39.27 -24.26
CA SER A 551 -16.09 40.51 -25.00
C SER A 551 -15.47 41.74 -24.33
N ALA A 552 -15.47 41.80 -22.99
CA ALA A 552 -14.83 42.89 -22.25
C ALA A 552 -13.30 42.92 -22.44
N MET A 553 -12.64 41.74 -22.51
CA MET A 553 -11.21 41.65 -22.81
C MET A 553 -10.88 42.16 -24.21
N VAL A 554 -11.71 41.77 -25.19
CA VAL A 554 -11.57 42.14 -26.61
C VAL A 554 -11.72 43.65 -26.83
N LEU A 555 -12.69 44.28 -26.15
CA LEU A 555 -13.02 45.69 -26.35
C LEU A 555 -12.09 46.66 -25.59
N PHE A 556 -11.30 46.18 -24.63
CA PHE A 556 -10.47 47.05 -23.78
C PHE A 556 -9.53 47.97 -24.56
N PHE A 557 -8.69 47.43 -25.45
CA PHE A 557 -7.73 48.24 -26.21
C PHE A 557 -8.39 49.17 -27.24
N PRO A 558 -9.40 48.72 -28.02
CA PRO A 558 -10.19 49.63 -28.86
C PRO A 558 -10.79 50.80 -28.06
N LEU A 559 -11.38 50.53 -26.89
CA LEU A 559 -11.94 51.57 -26.02
C LEU A 559 -10.86 52.50 -25.45
N ALA A 560 -9.68 52.00 -25.11
CA ALA A 560 -8.56 52.82 -24.65
C ALA A 560 -8.01 53.74 -25.77
N VAL A 561 -7.96 53.26 -27.02
CA VAL A 561 -7.62 54.09 -28.18
C VAL A 561 -8.70 55.16 -28.42
N LEU A 562 -9.97 54.78 -28.37
CA LEU A 562 -11.09 55.72 -28.48
C LEU A 562 -11.03 56.78 -27.37
N TRP A 563 -10.73 56.39 -26.13
CA TRP A 563 -10.55 57.30 -25.01
C TRP A 563 -9.45 58.33 -25.27
N LEU A 564 -8.27 57.90 -25.73
CA LEU A 564 -7.17 58.81 -26.10
C LEU A 564 -7.56 59.75 -27.25
N MET A 565 -8.37 59.29 -28.21
CA MET A 565 -8.90 60.11 -29.28
C MET A 565 -9.91 61.15 -28.77
N VAL A 566 -10.78 60.76 -27.82
CA VAL A 566 -11.69 61.69 -27.13
C VAL A 566 -10.90 62.73 -26.35
N CYS A 567 -9.88 62.34 -25.58
CA CYS A 567 -8.99 63.27 -24.88
C CYS A 567 -8.30 64.24 -25.86
N TYR A 568 -7.83 63.76 -27.02
CA TYR A 568 -7.27 64.62 -28.06
C TYR A 568 -8.29 65.64 -28.57
N LEU A 569 -9.52 65.23 -28.89
CA LEU A 569 -10.58 66.11 -29.38
C LEU A 569 -10.98 67.15 -28.30
N VAL A 570 -11.18 66.71 -27.06
CA VAL A 570 -11.50 67.59 -25.92
C VAL A 570 -10.37 68.59 -25.67
N SER A 571 -9.10 68.17 -25.81
CA SER A 571 -7.96 69.09 -25.66
C SER A 571 -7.95 70.22 -26.70
N LYS A 572 -8.64 70.06 -27.84
CA LYS A 572 -8.80 71.12 -28.86
C LYS A 572 -9.85 72.16 -28.49
N LEU A 573 -10.79 71.83 -27.61
CA LEU A 573 -11.86 72.71 -27.15
C LEU A 573 -11.42 73.63 -25.97
N LEU A 574 -10.21 73.45 -25.44
CA LEU A 574 -9.67 74.23 -24.31
C LEU A 574 -9.37 75.70 -24.70
N PRO A 575 -9.64 76.68 -23.80
CA PRO A 575 -9.39 78.11 -24.04
C PRO A 575 -7.91 78.45 -24.17
N LEU A 576 -7.60 79.55 -24.88
CA LEU A 576 -6.23 80.01 -25.22
C LEU A 576 -5.29 80.13 -24.00
N ARG A 577 -5.81 80.37 -22.78
CA ARG A 577 -4.99 80.45 -21.56
C ARG A 577 -4.35 79.13 -21.13
N LEU A 578 -4.85 77.98 -21.59
CA LEU A 578 -4.35 76.63 -21.26
C LEU A 578 -3.58 75.99 -22.44
N GLN A 579 -2.95 76.81 -23.29
CA GLN A 579 -2.27 76.34 -24.51
C GLN A 579 -1.17 75.30 -24.24
N SER A 580 -0.56 75.29 -23.04
CA SER A 580 0.42 74.28 -22.60
C SER A 580 -0.16 72.88 -22.42
N CYS A 581 -1.48 72.74 -22.21
CA CYS A 581 -2.20 71.46 -22.03
C CYS A 581 -2.83 70.94 -23.34
N ARG A 582 -2.57 71.58 -24.49
CA ARG A 582 -3.17 71.18 -25.76
C ARG A 582 -2.39 70.04 -26.41
N TRP A 583 -3.08 68.94 -26.75
CA TRP A 583 -2.43 67.77 -27.34
C TRP A 583 -2.06 68.01 -28.82
N LYS A 584 -0.93 67.44 -29.25
CA LYS A 584 -0.45 67.52 -30.65
C LYS A 584 -0.61 66.17 -31.34
N GLY A 585 -1.09 66.19 -32.59
CA GLY A 585 -1.40 64.97 -33.35
C GLY A 585 -0.26 63.93 -33.42
N PRO A 586 1.01 64.31 -33.72
CA PRO A 586 2.11 63.35 -33.76
C PRO A 586 2.44 62.74 -32.39
N GLU A 587 2.38 63.57 -31.34
CA GLU A 587 2.64 63.17 -29.96
C GLU A 587 1.56 62.19 -29.49
N THR A 588 0.29 62.46 -29.82
CA THR A 588 -0.85 61.56 -29.53
C THR A 588 -0.73 60.24 -30.28
N ARG A 589 -0.41 60.24 -31.58
CA ARG A 589 -0.21 59.00 -32.35
C ARG A 589 0.95 58.17 -31.82
N SER A 590 2.02 58.82 -31.34
CA SER A 590 3.11 58.12 -30.69
C SER A 590 2.73 57.51 -29.34
N THR A 591 1.83 58.14 -28.56
CA THR A 591 1.31 57.59 -27.30
C THR A 591 0.33 56.45 -27.55
N VAL A 592 -0.52 56.54 -28.57
CA VAL A 592 -1.38 55.43 -29.03
C VAL A 592 -0.52 54.24 -29.50
N GLY A 593 0.51 54.50 -30.30
CA GLY A 593 1.44 53.45 -30.74
C GLY A 593 2.18 52.78 -29.59
N LEU A 594 2.56 53.55 -28.55
CA LEU A 594 3.15 53.01 -27.33
C LEU A 594 2.17 52.12 -26.54
N LEU A 595 0.91 52.54 -26.39
CA LEU A 595 -0.15 51.75 -25.74
C LEU A 595 -0.37 50.42 -26.47
N LEU A 596 -0.50 50.47 -27.81
CA LEU A 596 -0.69 49.28 -28.63
C LEU A 596 0.54 48.37 -28.61
N LEU A 597 1.76 48.93 -28.57
CA LEU A 597 2.99 48.17 -28.43
C LEU A 597 3.08 47.43 -27.08
N LEU A 598 2.68 48.07 -25.98
CA LEU A 598 2.63 47.43 -24.65
C LEU A 598 1.51 46.38 -24.55
N GLY A 599 0.37 46.63 -25.20
CA GLY A 599 -0.77 45.72 -25.21
C GLY A 599 -0.68 44.57 -26.21
N PHE A 600 0.32 44.57 -27.09
CA PHE A 600 0.35 43.67 -28.26
C PHE A 600 0.37 42.19 -27.90
N ASN A 601 1.21 41.80 -26.94
CA ASN A 601 1.29 40.41 -26.48
C ASN A 601 -0.05 39.93 -25.90
N THR A 602 -0.71 40.82 -25.13
CA THR A 602 -2.03 40.57 -24.57
C THR A 602 -3.08 40.40 -25.66
N MET A 603 -3.11 41.27 -26.68
CA MET A 603 -4.03 41.16 -27.81
C MET A 603 -3.87 39.85 -28.58
N CYS A 604 -2.62 39.44 -28.85
CA CYS A 604 -2.35 38.16 -29.52
C CYS A 604 -2.81 36.96 -28.68
N THR A 605 -2.58 37.01 -27.37
CA THR A 605 -2.99 35.93 -26.45
C THR A 605 -4.52 35.82 -26.38
N VAL A 606 -5.21 36.94 -26.17
CA VAL A 606 -6.69 36.99 -26.12
C VAL A 606 -7.32 36.53 -27.44
N ALA A 607 -6.70 36.85 -28.58
CA ALA A 607 -7.18 36.42 -29.90
C ALA A 607 -7.11 34.89 -30.08
N VAL A 608 -6.12 34.23 -29.47
CA VAL A 608 -5.86 32.80 -29.60
C VAL A 608 -6.61 31.97 -28.53
N MET A 609 -7.05 32.58 -27.42
CA MET A 609 -7.78 31.89 -26.33
C MET A 609 -8.96 31.00 -26.79
N PRO A 610 -9.85 31.41 -27.72
CA PRO A 610 -10.95 30.57 -28.17
C PRO A 610 -10.54 29.34 -28.98
N LEU A 611 -9.28 29.27 -29.44
CA LEU A 611 -8.77 28.15 -30.25
C LEU A 611 -8.21 27.01 -29.38
N MET A 612 -8.15 27.19 -28.06
CA MET A 612 -7.54 26.25 -27.12
C MET A 612 -8.53 25.17 -26.68
N CYS A 613 -8.94 24.30 -27.60
CA CYS A 613 -9.82 23.17 -27.32
C CYS A 613 -9.03 21.94 -26.87
N PHE A 614 -9.34 21.40 -25.68
CA PHE A 614 -8.78 20.14 -25.21
C PHE A 614 -9.80 19.00 -25.33
N SER A 615 -9.32 17.81 -25.66
CA SER A 615 -10.17 16.64 -25.92
C SER A 615 -10.30 15.75 -24.69
N HIS A 616 -11.52 15.36 -24.35
CA HIS A 616 -11.81 14.40 -23.29
C HIS A 616 -11.80 12.96 -23.83
N PRO A 617 -11.51 11.95 -22.99
CA PRO A 617 -11.65 10.53 -23.37
C PRO A 617 -13.06 10.13 -23.84
N SER A 618 -14.07 10.94 -23.52
CA SER A 618 -15.48 10.80 -23.93
C SER A 618 -15.78 11.26 -25.36
N GLY A 619 -14.79 11.81 -26.09
CA GLY A 619 -14.95 12.33 -27.45
C GLY A 619 -15.51 13.75 -27.55
N MET A 620 -15.88 14.37 -26.42
CA MET A 620 -16.22 15.80 -26.36
C MET A 620 -14.96 16.65 -26.16
N SER A 621 -14.97 17.88 -26.65
CA SER A 621 -13.88 18.84 -26.45
C SER A 621 -14.39 20.12 -25.79
N SER A 622 -13.65 20.64 -24.83
CA SER A 622 -13.99 21.87 -24.09
C SER A 622 -12.87 22.90 -24.21
N LEU A 623 -13.17 24.18 -23.96
CA LEU A 623 -12.15 25.22 -23.90
C LEU A 623 -11.24 25.04 -22.67
N LEU A 624 -9.94 25.21 -22.84
CA LEU A 624 -8.93 25.08 -21.78
C LEU A 624 -9.14 26.08 -20.64
N LYS A 625 -9.42 27.35 -20.97
CA LYS A 625 -9.66 28.41 -19.98
C LYS A 625 -11.06 28.36 -19.34
N TYR A 626 -12.07 27.90 -20.10
CA TYR A 626 -13.46 27.80 -19.63
C TYR A 626 -14.01 26.40 -19.94
N PRO A 627 -13.70 25.39 -19.11
CA PRO A 627 -14.12 24.00 -19.38
C PRO A 627 -15.64 23.81 -19.50
N SER A 628 -16.43 24.74 -18.97
CA SER A 628 -17.89 24.79 -19.06
C SER A 628 -18.42 25.06 -20.47
N VAL A 629 -17.61 25.65 -21.35
CA VAL A 629 -17.98 25.91 -22.75
C VAL A 629 -17.44 24.79 -23.63
N ALA A 630 -18.35 24.00 -24.18
CA ALA A 630 -18.01 22.98 -25.16
C ALA A 630 -17.54 23.64 -26.47
N CYS A 631 -16.47 23.11 -27.07
CA CYS A 631 -16.03 23.53 -28.39
C CYS A 631 -17.06 23.13 -29.44
N ALA A 632 -17.28 23.99 -30.43
CA ALA A 632 -18.37 23.92 -31.41
C ALA A 632 -19.79 24.21 -30.86
N SER A 633 -19.91 24.79 -29.67
CA SER A 633 -21.17 25.37 -29.17
C SER A 633 -21.43 26.78 -29.73
N ASP A 634 -22.67 27.27 -29.61
CA ASP A 634 -23.05 28.63 -30.02
C ASP A 634 -22.28 29.70 -29.21
N GLU A 635 -22.01 29.46 -27.93
CA GLU A 635 -21.20 30.34 -27.09
C GLU A 635 -19.74 30.39 -27.55
N HIS A 636 -19.19 29.24 -27.94
CA HIS A 636 -17.84 29.13 -28.50
C HIS A 636 -17.73 29.86 -29.85
N PHE A 637 -18.74 29.75 -30.71
CA PHE A 637 -18.76 30.42 -32.01
C PHE A 637 -18.62 31.95 -31.88
N VAL A 638 -19.36 32.57 -30.95
CA VAL A 638 -19.26 34.02 -30.67
C VAL A 638 -17.84 34.41 -30.25
N MET A 639 -17.21 33.60 -29.39
CA MET A 639 -15.85 33.85 -28.93
C MET A 639 -14.83 33.75 -30.08
N VAL A 640 -14.97 32.77 -30.97
CA VAL A 640 -14.08 32.63 -32.14
C VAL A 640 -14.19 33.83 -33.08
N VAL A 641 -15.39 34.32 -33.36
CA VAL A 641 -15.60 35.51 -34.21
C VAL A 641 -14.93 36.75 -33.60
N LEU A 642 -15.12 36.99 -32.31
CA LEU A 642 -14.50 38.11 -31.61
C LEU A 642 -12.97 37.98 -31.55
N GLY A 643 -12.44 36.77 -31.35
CA GLY A 643 -11.00 36.49 -31.39
C GLY A 643 -10.37 36.78 -32.76
N LEU A 644 -11.05 36.39 -33.85
CA LEU A 644 -10.62 36.69 -35.22
C LEU A 644 -10.58 38.21 -35.50
N LEU A 645 -11.54 38.98 -34.97
CA LEU A 645 -11.52 40.44 -35.11
C LEU A 645 -10.32 41.09 -34.42
N VAL A 646 -9.96 40.62 -33.21
CA VAL A 646 -8.76 41.09 -32.50
C VAL A 646 -7.49 40.67 -33.24
N LEU A 647 -7.45 39.45 -33.79
CA LEU A 647 -6.32 38.99 -34.58
C LEU A 647 -6.10 39.86 -35.81
N LEU A 648 -7.16 40.21 -36.54
CA LEU A 648 -7.10 41.13 -37.68
C LEU A 648 -6.59 42.51 -37.27
N PHE A 649 -7.03 43.03 -36.13
CA PHE A 649 -6.54 44.30 -35.59
C PHE A 649 -5.03 44.24 -35.25
N ALA A 650 -4.59 43.17 -34.59
CA ALA A 650 -3.18 42.95 -34.27
C ALA A 650 -2.30 42.82 -35.53
N LEU A 651 -2.75 42.05 -36.53
CA LEU A 651 -2.05 41.92 -37.82
C LEU A 651 -1.98 43.26 -38.57
N GLY A 652 -3.05 44.05 -38.54
CA GLY A 652 -3.06 45.41 -39.09
C GLY A 652 -2.02 46.32 -38.42
N PHE A 653 -1.85 46.21 -37.10
CA PHE A 653 -0.82 46.95 -36.38
C PHE A 653 0.60 46.49 -36.73
N VAL A 654 0.85 45.19 -36.90
CA VAL A 654 2.14 44.65 -37.38
C VAL A 654 2.43 45.15 -38.80
N ALA A 655 1.44 45.13 -39.69
CA ALA A 655 1.59 45.64 -41.05
C ALA A 655 1.94 47.13 -41.06
N LEU A 656 1.29 47.93 -40.21
CA LEU A 656 1.58 49.36 -40.04
C LEU A 656 3.01 49.60 -39.55
N CYS A 657 3.46 48.86 -38.53
CA CYS A 657 4.83 48.96 -38.00
C CYS A 657 5.89 48.51 -39.01
N SER A 658 5.62 47.42 -39.76
CA SER A 658 6.48 46.92 -40.83
C SER A 658 6.61 47.92 -41.97
N TYR A 659 5.49 48.51 -42.41
CA TYR A 659 5.50 49.60 -43.39
C TYR A 659 6.31 50.79 -42.90
N ALA A 660 6.12 51.21 -41.65
CA ALA A 660 6.88 52.32 -41.07
C ALA A 660 8.39 52.02 -41.03
N ALA A 661 8.80 50.80 -40.66
CA ALA A 661 10.20 50.39 -40.62
C ALA A 661 10.87 50.37 -42.01
N LEU A 662 10.14 49.92 -43.04
CA LEU A 662 10.60 49.93 -44.44
C LEU A 662 10.64 51.34 -45.05
N ALA A 663 9.70 52.22 -44.67
CA ALA A 663 9.63 53.60 -45.15
C ALA A 663 10.61 54.55 -44.45
N ALA A 664 11.10 54.20 -43.24
CA ALA A 664 11.95 55.04 -42.40
C ALA A 664 13.24 55.56 -43.09
N PRO A 665 14.01 54.76 -43.85
CA PRO A 665 15.20 55.24 -44.57
C PRO A 665 14.87 56.33 -45.61
N GLY A 666 13.70 56.22 -46.25
CA GLY A 666 13.20 57.19 -47.23
C GLY A 666 12.78 58.53 -46.62
N TRP A 667 12.40 58.53 -45.33
CA TRP A 667 12.12 59.75 -44.56
C TRP A 667 13.40 60.50 -44.13
N SER A 668 14.52 59.78 -44.02
CA SER A 668 15.83 60.35 -43.62
C SER A 668 16.59 60.98 -44.80
N ARG A 669 16.67 60.31 -45.96
CA ARG A 669 17.47 60.77 -47.13
C ARG A 669 17.00 62.09 -47.74
N ARG A 670 15.69 62.39 -47.74
CA ARG A 670 15.15 63.64 -48.31
C ARG A 670 15.41 64.89 -47.46
N ARG A 671 15.92 64.72 -46.24
CA ARG A 671 16.29 65.81 -45.32
C ARG A 671 17.68 66.40 -45.62
N GLN A 672 18.64 65.58 -46.08
CA GLN A 672 20.01 66.02 -46.37
C GLN A 672 20.14 66.80 -47.69
N GLN A 673 19.26 66.60 -48.66
CA GLN A 673 19.28 67.36 -49.93
C GLN A 673 18.89 68.85 -49.77
N HIS A 674 18.32 69.25 -48.64
CA HIS A 674 17.87 70.63 -48.39
C HIS A 674 18.78 71.46 -47.47
N SER A 675 19.89 70.88 -46.97
CA SER A 675 20.77 71.52 -45.99
C SER A 675 22.22 71.67 -46.50
N SER A 676 22.40 72.17 -47.73
CA SER A 676 23.69 72.67 -48.21
C SER A 676 23.75 74.20 -48.08
N VAL A 677 24.15 74.68 -46.91
CA VAL A 677 24.68 76.04 -46.69
C VAL A 677 26.00 75.87 -45.94
N PRO A 678 27.13 76.44 -46.42
CA PRO A 678 28.44 76.27 -45.78
C PRO A 678 28.57 77.24 -44.61
N GLY A 679 28.85 76.74 -43.40
CA GLY A 679 29.18 77.61 -42.28
C GLY A 679 29.01 76.98 -40.90
N SER A 680 30.14 76.54 -40.34
CA SER A 680 30.44 76.34 -38.91
C SER A 680 29.90 75.08 -38.19
N ARG A 681 30.86 74.42 -37.49
CA ARG A 681 30.80 73.21 -36.65
C ARG A 681 30.67 71.87 -37.38
N GLU A 682 31.77 71.51 -38.04
CA GLU A 682 32.13 70.11 -38.26
C GLU A 682 32.66 69.52 -36.95
N ASP A 683 32.08 68.39 -36.52
CA ASP A 683 32.75 67.36 -35.69
C ASP A 683 31.87 66.11 -35.46
N PHE A 684 30.57 66.12 -35.82
CA PHE A 684 29.70 64.96 -35.58
C PHE A 684 29.52 64.00 -36.79
N TRP A 685 29.88 64.43 -38.01
CA TRP A 685 29.57 63.67 -39.25
C TRP A 685 30.78 63.03 -39.94
N ILE A 686 32.02 63.26 -39.48
CA ILE A 686 33.23 62.63 -40.03
C ILE A 686 33.32 61.14 -39.67
N CYS A 687 32.70 60.70 -38.56
CA CYS A 687 32.62 59.27 -38.20
C CYS A 687 31.80 58.41 -39.18
N ILE A 688 30.86 58.98 -39.93
CA ILE A 688 30.01 58.22 -40.87
C ILE A 688 30.76 57.87 -42.17
N ARG A 689 31.82 58.60 -42.53
CA ARG A 689 32.71 58.18 -43.64
C ARG A 689 33.69 57.08 -43.24
N ALA A 690 34.13 57.02 -41.97
CA ALA A 690 35.10 56.02 -41.52
C ALA A 690 34.48 54.62 -41.29
N ALA A 691 33.23 54.55 -40.85
CA ALA A 691 32.53 53.27 -40.64
C ALA A 691 32.15 52.55 -41.95
N TYR A 692 31.88 53.31 -43.02
CA TYR A 692 31.55 52.73 -44.33
C TYR A 692 32.76 52.09 -45.03
N PHE A 693 34.00 52.45 -44.65
CA PHE A 693 35.22 51.96 -45.29
C PHE A 693 35.85 50.73 -44.61
N ARG A 694 35.44 50.35 -43.39
CA ARG A 694 35.92 49.12 -42.70
C ARG A 694 35.07 47.88 -42.96
N MET A 695 33.98 48.00 -43.71
CA MET A 695 33.05 46.90 -43.99
C MET A 695 33.14 46.35 -45.43
N SER A 696 34.23 46.68 -46.15
CA SER A 696 34.50 46.19 -47.51
C SER A 696 35.41 44.96 -47.58
N GLN A 697 35.79 44.36 -46.45
CA GLN A 697 36.76 43.24 -46.44
C GLN A 697 36.21 41.88 -45.98
N CYS A 698 34.89 41.72 -45.86
CA CYS A 698 34.28 40.41 -45.58
C CYS A 698 32.92 40.27 -46.29
N GLN A 699 32.93 40.23 -47.62
CA GLN A 699 31.77 39.86 -48.43
C GLN A 699 32.15 38.75 -49.41
N SER A 700 32.25 37.53 -48.89
CA SER A 700 32.13 36.32 -49.71
C SER A 700 31.31 35.31 -48.95
N THR A 701 30.00 35.38 -49.15
CA THR A 701 28.94 34.36 -48.99
C THR A 701 27.62 35.09 -48.71
N TYR A 702 26.50 34.54 -49.20
CA TYR A 702 25.14 35.10 -49.15
C TYR A 702 24.73 36.06 -50.28
N ARG A 703 24.89 35.60 -51.52
CA ARG A 703 23.86 35.77 -52.57
C ARG A 703 23.00 34.51 -52.56
N LEU A 704 21.82 34.54 -51.94
CA LEU A 704 20.68 33.66 -52.23
C LEU A 704 19.55 33.99 -51.25
N ILE A 705 18.68 34.90 -51.65
CA ILE A 705 17.21 34.87 -51.56
C ILE A 705 16.76 36.18 -52.21
N GLY A 706 15.98 36.03 -53.28
CA GLY A 706 15.86 36.98 -54.36
C GLY A 706 14.99 38.23 -54.09
N PRO A 707 15.16 39.25 -54.94
CA PRO A 707 14.36 40.47 -54.98
C PRO A 707 13.07 40.22 -55.77
N PHE A 708 11.94 40.77 -55.34
CA PHE A 708 10.81 41.03 -56.21
C PHE A 708 10.03 42.25 -55.72
N LEU A 709 9.63 43.07 -56.69
CA LEU A 709 8.69 44.20 -56.61
C LEU A 709 9.26 45.51 -56.05
N TYR A 710 9.71 46.40 -56.94
CA TYR A 710 8.98 47.62 -57.27
C TYR A 710 9.72 48.39 -58.37
N THR A 711 9.24 48.25 -59.61
CA THR A 711 9.50 49.19 -60.69
C THR A 711 8.45 50.30 -60.62
N SER A 712 8.88 51.55 -60.44
CA SER A 712 8.08 52.69 -60.90
C SER A 712 9.01 53.81 -61.35
N ALA A 713 8.88 54.14 -62.64
CA ALA A 713 9.58 55.19 -63.33
C ALA A 713 9.25 56.58 -62.76
N SER A 714 10.26 57.44 -62.72
CA SER A 714 10.15 58.86 -62.39
C SER A 714 9.77 59.66 -63.63
N LEU A 715 8.66 60.39 -63.59
CA LEU A 715 8.41 61.53 -64.49
C LEU A 715 8.35 62.80 -63.64
N THR A 716 9.33 63.67 -63.85
CA THR A 716 9.50 64.96 -63.17
C THR A 716 8.60 66.02 -63.79
N LEU A 717 7.73 66.64 -62.99
CA LEU A 717 7.15 67.95 -63.27
C LEU A 717 7.26 68.82 -62.00
N ARG A 718 7.95 69.96 -62.16
CA ARG A 718 8.40 70.90 -61.14
C ARG A 718 7.34 72.00 -60.98
N THR A 719 6.74 72.15 -59.80
CA THR A 719 5.95 73.33 -59.39
C THR A 719 6.33 73.74 -57.95
N PRO A 720 6.34 75.05 -57.59
CA PRO A 720 7.09 75.54 -56.43
C PRO A 720 6.29 75.62 -55.11
N THR A 721 5.08 75.05 -55.03
CA THR A 721 4.24 75.07 -53.80
C THR A 721 4.13 73.74 -53.07
N PHE A 722 4.67 72.65 -53.65
CA PHE A 722 4.63 71.29 -53.06
C PHE A 722 5.73 71.04 -52.00
N HIS A 723 6.70 71.95 -51.88
CA HIS A 723 7.92 71.75 -51.08
C HIS A 723 7.70 71.84 -49.56
N GLU A 724 6.87 72.78 -49.08
CA GLU A 724 6.59 72.94 -47.65
C GLU A 724 5.68 71.82 -47.11
N THR A 725 4.71 71.35 -47.89
CA THR A 725 3.78 70.30 -47.49
C THR A 725 4.49 68.95 -47.31
N VAL A 726 5.44 68.61 -48.18
CA VAL A 726 6.22 67.36 -48.10
C VAL A 726 7.16 67.35 -46.89
N LEU A 727 7.77 68.49 -46.55
CA LEU A 727 8.68 68.63 -45.41
C LEU A 727 7.91 68.55 -44.08
N ILE A 728 6.71 69.14 -44.02
CA ILE A 728 5.78 69.00 -42.90
C ILE A 728 5.34 67.54 -42.74
N ILE A 729 4.92 66.86 -43.82
CA ILE A 729 4.49 65.45 -43.79
C ILE A 729 5.62 64.52 -43.30
N GLN A 730 6.87 64.75 -43.72
CA GLN A 730 8.01 63.92 -43.31
C GLN A 730 8.41 64.09 -41.84
N VAL A 731 8.42 65.32 -41.32
CA VAL A 731 8.67 65.59 -39.89
C VAL A 731 7.52 65.06 -39.01
N PHE A 732 6.28 65.13 -39.53
CA PHE A 732 5.09 64.61 -38.86
C PHE A 732 5.13 63.07 -38.78
N SER A 733 5.59 62.39 -39.83
CA SER A 733 5.70 60.92 -39.88
C SER A 733 6.74 60.38 -38.90
N VAL A 734 7.95 60.94 -38.84
CA VAL A 734 9.00 60.46 -37.91
C VAL A 734 8.62 60.68 -36.45
N LYS A 735 7.98 61.81 -36.11
CA LYS A 735 7.52 62.08 -34.73
C LYS A 735 6.36 61.17 -34.29
N SER A 736 5.53 60.72 -35.24
CA SER A 736 4.37 59.87 -34.94
C SER A 736 4.75 58.41 -34.69
N PHE A 737 5.84 57.93 -35.30
CA PHE A 737 6.42 56.61 -35.07
C PHE A 737 7.60 56.63 -34.10
N ARG A 738 7.75 57.69 -33.28
CA ARG A 738 8.84 57.79 -32.29
C ARG A 738 8.86 56.58 -31.35
N PHE A 739 7.70 56.04 -30.97
CA PHE A 739 7.59 54.85 -30.11
C PHE A 739 8.33 53.61 -30.65
N LEU A 740 8.47 53.48 -31.98
CA LEU A 740 9.07 52.31 -32.64
C LEU A 740 10.59 52.43 -32.78
N PHE A 741 11.10 53.61 -33.14
CA PHE A 741 12.52 53.76 -33.52
C PHE A 741 13.41 54.31 -32.41
N PHE A 742 12.84 55.05 -31.45
CA PHE A 742 13.60 55.86 -30.50
C PHE A 742 14.57 55.04 -29.60
N ARG A 743 14.28 53.74 -29.38
CA ARG A 743 14.97 52.88 -28.42
C ARG A 743 16.21 52.16 -28.99
N PHE A 744 16.29 52.06 -30.31
CA PHE A 744 17.27 51.22 -31.01
C PHE A 744 18.44 52.03 -31.56
N ARG A 745 19.58 51.34 -31.73
CA ARG A 745 20.75 51.90 -32.41
C ARG A 745 20.41 52.23 -33.86
N LEU A 746 21.06 53.26 -34.39
CA LEU A 746 20.84 53.76 -35.76
C LEU A 746 21.17 52.76 -36.87
N ASP A 747 21.87 51.66 -36.58
CA ASP A 747 22.19 50.59 -37.53
C ASP A 747 21.17 49.43 -37.49
N CYS A 748 20.28 49.42 -36.47
CA CYS A 748 19.35 48.33 -36.18
C CYS A 748 17.90 48.83 -35.97
N TRP A 749 17.50 49.94 -36.60
CA TRP A 749 16.18 50.55 -36.42
C TRP A 749 15.00 49.63 -36.74
N TRP A 750 15.22 48.62 -37.58
CA TRP A 750 14.23 47.63 -38.00
C TRP A 750 13.91 46.60 -36.90
N PHE A 751 14.73 46.50 -35.84
CA PHE A 751 14.61 45.49 -34.79
C PHE A 751 13.30 45.56 -33.98
N GLY A 752 12.63 46.73 -33.99
CA GLY A 752 11.32 46.89 -33.36
C GLY A 752 10.23 45.97 -33.93
N VAL A 753 10.33 45.59 -35.21
CA VAL A 753 9.35 44.71 -35.87
C VAL A 753 9.54 43.23 -35.47
N PRO A 754 10.75 42.64 -35.50
CA PRO A 754 11.01 41.33 -34.90
C PRO A 754 10.60 41.24 -33.43
N LEU A 755 10.88 42.27 -32.62
CA LEU A 755 10.49 42.29 -31.21
C LEU A 755 8.96 42.26 -31.04
N LEU A 756 8.21 42.90 -31.93
CA LEU A 756 6.75 42.82 -31.96
C LEU A 756 6.28 41.41 -32.33
N LEU A 757 6.88 40.79 -33.35
CA LEU A 757 6.54 39.44 -33.80
C LEU A 757 6.80 38.35 -32.76
N ARG A 758 7.74 38.57 -31.82
CA ARG A 758 8.01 37.68 -30.69
C ARG A 758 6.73 37.33 -29.93
N GLY A 759 5.89 38.31 -29.60
CA GLY A 759 4.65 38.11 -28.87
C GLY A 759 3.66 37.19 -29.59
N SER A 760 3.50 37.40 -30.90
CA SER A 760 2.64 36.54 -31.73
C SER A 760 3.20 35.11 -31.80
N LEU A 761 4.51 34.95 -31.98
CA LEU A 761 5.15 33.63 -32.02
C LEU A 761 5.06 32.87 -30.69
N LEU A 762 5.03 33.57 -29.55
CA LEU A 762 4.87 32.97 -28.23
C LEU A 762 3.43 32.59 -27.89
N SER A 763 2.42 33.18 -28.55
CA SER A 763 1.01 32.83 -28.33
C SER A 763 0.52 31.65 -29.21
N LEU A 764 1.18 31.39 -30.35
CA LEU A 764 0.84 30.30 -31.27
C LEU A 764 0.94 28.88 -30.67
N PRO A 765 1.98 28.51 -29.91
CA PRO A 765 2.08 27.17 -29.32
C PRO A 765 0.88 26.78 -28.46
N ILE A 766 0.25 27.77 -27.83
CA ILE A 766 -0.88 27.57 -26.92
C ILE A 766 -2.12 27.03 -27.68
N ALA A 767 -2.32 27.43 -28.94
CA ALA A 767 -3.41 26.90 -29.79
C ALA A 767 -3.04 25.66 -30.60
N VAL A 768 -1.78 25.51 -31.03
CA VAL A 768 -1.41 24.42 -31.95
C VAL A 768 -1.33 23.06 -31.26
N ALA A 769 -0.84 23.02 -30.02
CA ALA A 769 -0.55 21.77 -29.31
C ALA A 769 -1.28 21.67 -27.96
N THR A 770 -2.56 22.08 -27.90
CA THR A 770 -3.35 22.13 -26.64
C THR A 770 -3.39 20.80 -25.89
N ASN A 771 -3.45 19.67 -26.60
CA ASN A 771 -3.47 18.33 -25.98
C ASN A 771 -2.07 17.80 -25.56
N TYR A 772 -0.99 18.51 -25.90
CA TYR A 772 0.39 18.05 -25.70
C TYR A 772 1.24 19.14 -25.03
N PRO A 773 1.16 19.30 -23.70
CA PRO A 773 1.85 20.38 -22.98
C PRO A 773 3.37 20.36 -23.16
N ALA A 774 3.98 19.17 -23.31
CA ALA A 774 5.42 19.05 -23.59
C ALA A 774 5.81 19.69 -24.93
N VAL A 775 4.99 19.54 -25.97
CA VAL A 775 5.24 20.14 -27.28
C VAL A 775 5.09 21.65 -27.21
N GLN A 776 4.11 22.15 -26.44
CA GLN A 776 3.95 23.59 -26.19
C GLN A 776 5.20 24.21 -25.55
N VAL A 777 5.72 23.58 -24.49
CA VAL A 777 6.93 24.02 -23.79
C VAL A 777 8.15 24.02 -24.72
N LEU A 778 8.32 22.99 -25.55
CA LEU A 778 9.43 22.89 -26.49
C LEU A 778 9.36 23.97 -27.59
N MET A 779 8.17 24.20 -28.17
CA MET A 779 7.97 25.25 -29.17
C MET A 779 8.23 26.64 -28.58
N TRP A 780 7.75 26.89 -27.35
CA TRP A 780 7.97 28.15 -26.65
C TRP A 780 9.46 28.40 -26.36
N THR A 781 10.16 27.35 -25.90
CA THR A 781 11.60 27.39 -25.65
C THR A 781 12.39 27.67 -26.92
N PHE A 782 12.03 27.04 -28.04
CA PHE A 782 12.67 27.27 -29.33
C PHE A 782 12.53 28.73 -29.81
N VAL A 783 11.33 29.31 -29.70
CA VAL A 783 11.10 30.73 -30.03
C VAL A 783 11.97 31.63 -29.15
N LEU A 784 12.00 31.42 -27.84
CA LEU A 784 12.81 32.23 -26.93
C LEU A 784 14.32 32.12 -27.21
N LEU A 785 14.82 30.93 -27.56
CA LEU A 785 16.22 30.73 -27.91
C LEU A 785 16.62 31.47 -29.20
N ILE A 786 15.77 31.46 -30.23
CA ILE A 786 16.00 32.24 -31.46
C ILE A 786 16.14 33.72 -31.13
N PHE A 787 15.22 34.28 -30.35
CA PHE A 787 15.25 35.69 -29.97
C PHE A 787 16.43 36.02 -29.04
N LEU A 788 16.85 35.10 -28.17
CA LEU A 788 18.06 35.26 -27.35
C LEU A 788 19.32 35.33 -28.22
N VAL A 789 19.50 34.40 -29.17
CA VAL A 789 20.66 34.38 -30.07
C VAL A 789 20.69 35.63 -30.95
N VAL A 790 19.56 36.01 -31.53
CA VAL A 790 19.44 37.23 -32.35
C VAL A 790 19.68 38.48 -31.51
N GLY A 791 19.19 38.54 -30.26
CA GLY A 791 19.43 39.66 -29.34
C GLY A 791 20.90 39.81 -28.95
N VAL A 792 21.57 38.70 -28.61
CA VAL A 792 22.99 38.66 -28.27
C VAL A 792 23.84 39.08 -29.47
N TRP A 793 23.50 38.63 -30.68
CA TRP A 793 24.24 38.94 -31.91
C TRP A 793 24.07 40.40 -32.37
N VAL A 794 22.83 40.91 -32.39
CA VAL A 794 22.51 42.23 -32.95
C VAL A 794 22.80 43.37 -31.97
N GLN A 795 22.68 43.16 -30.65
CA GLN A 795 22.81 44.20 -29.62
C GLN A 795 22.02 45.48 -30.00
N PRO A 796 20.69 45.39 -30.11
CA PRO A 796 19.87 46.38 -30.79
C PRO A 796 19.65 47.67 -29.98
N TRP A 797 19.79 47.62 -28.65
CA TRP A 797 19.48 48.73 -27.76
C TRP A 797 20.60 49.79 -27.77
N LYS A 798 20.21 51.07 -27.77
CA LYS A 798 21.14 52.21 -27.80
C LYS A 798 22.08 52.25 -26.59
N VAL A 799 21.61 51.80 -25.43
CA VAL A 799 22.38 51.75 -24.17
C VAL A 799 22.92 50.33 -23.96
N PRO A 800 24.25 50.13 -23.88
CA PRO A 800 24.85 48.80 -23.74
C PRO A 800 24.32 48.01 -22.53
N LEU A 801 24.16 48.66 -21.38
CA LEU A 801 23.61 48.04 -20.17
C LEU A 801 22.21 47.45 -20.38
N LEU A 802 21.42 48.06 -21.26
CA LEU A 802 20.06 47.65 -21.55
C LEU A 802 20.02 46.37 -22.40
N ASN A 803 21.01 46.16 -23.27
CA ASN A 803 21.18 44.88 -23.98
C ASN A 803 21.52 43.75 -23.00
N THR A 804 22.41 44.00 -22.04
CA THR A 804 22.76 43.03 -21.00
C THR A 804 21.55 42.66 -20.15
N PHE A 805 20.78 43.66 -19.73
CA PHE A 805 19.57 43.46 -18.95
C PHE A 805 18.51 42.64 -19.69
N ASP A 806 18.28 42.94 -20.98
CA ASP A 806 17.36 42.18 -21.83
C ASP A 806 17.80 40.71 -21.99
N CYS A 807 19.10 40.46 -22.17
CA CYS A 807 19.66 39.11 -22.25
C CYS A 807 19.49 38.33 -20.93
N ILE A 808 19.79 38.96 -19.77
CA ILE A 808 19.61 38.33 -18.46
C ILE A 808 18.15 37.93 -18.25
N MET A 809 17.21 38.83 -18.53
CA MET A 809 15.78 38.55 -18.38
C MET A 809 15.33 37.39 -19.28
N HIS A 810 15.81 37.31 -20.53
CA HIS A 810 15.51 36.18 -21.41
C HIS A 810 16.11 34.87 -20.90
N VAL A 811 17.36 34.87 -20.43
CA VAL A 811 17.99 33.67 -19.82
C VAL A 811 17.20 33.20 -18.61
N CYS A 812 16.75 34.11 -17.73
CA CYS A 812 15.91 33.76 -16.59
C CYS A 812 14.59 33.10 -17.02
N ILE A 813 13.92 33.65 -18.04
CA ILE A 813 12.66 33.06 -18.55
C ILE A 813 12.91 31.68 -19.15
N VAL A 814 13.96 31.50 -19.97
CA VAL A 814 14.29 30.19 -20.55
C VAL A 814 14.62 29.17 -19.46
N MET A 815 15.33 29.57 -18.40
CA MET A 815 15.61 28.70 -17.24
C MET A 815 14.34 28.29 -16.49
N ILE A 816 13.40 29.22 -16.28
CA ILE A 816 12.10 28.94 -15.65
C ILE A 816 11.35 27.88 -16.48
N VAL A 817 11.33 28.02 -17.81
CA VAL A 817 10.64 27.09 -18.72
C VAL A 817 11.35 25.73 -18.78
N ALA A 818 12.69 25.72 -18.87
CA ALA A 818 13.50 24.51 -18.95
C ALA A 818 13.42 23.65 -17.66
N SER A 819 13.28 24.28 -16.48
CA SER A 819 13.14 23.56 -15.20
C SER A 819 11.96 22.59 -15.16
N ARG A 820 10.94 22.84 -15.99
CA ARG A 820 9.70 22.06 -16.06
C ARG A 820 9.74 20.93 -17.09
N SER A 821 10.56 21.03 -18.15
CA SER A 821 10.79 19.95 -19.12
C SER A 821 11.19 18.64 -18.40
N LEU A 822 11.99 18.77 -17.33
CA LEU A 822 12.49 17.68 -16.49
C LEU A 822 11.44 16.94 -15.63
N HIS A 823 10.24 17.50 -15.45
CA HIS A 823 9.22 16.95 -14.53
C HIS A 823 7.93 16.49 -15.25
N VAL A 824 7.89 16.49 -16.58
CA VAL A 824 6.72 16.05 -17.34
C VAL A 824 6.71 14.52 -17.40
N GLY A 825 5.75 13.88 -16.72
CA GLY A 825 5.56 12.43 -16.75
C GLY A 825 5.11 11.96 -18.14
N LEU A 826 6.07 11.66 -19.00
CA LEU A 826 5.88 11.29 -20.40
C LEU A 826 6.02 9.78 -20.63
N LYS A 827 5.37 9.28 -21.69
CA LYS A 827 5.59 7.93 -22.24
C LYS A 827 7.05 7.79 -22.74
N GLU A 828 7.62 6.59 -22.66
CA GLU A 828 9.06 6.29 -22.91
C GLU A 828 9.64 6.93 -24.19
N ASP A 829 8.90 6.95 -25.30
CA ASP A 829 9.39 7.51 -26.58
C ASP A 829 9.59 9.04 -26.56
N VAL A 830 8.83 9.76 -25.74
CA VAL A 830 8.91 11.23 -25.65
C VAL A 830 9.97 11.68 -24.64
N VAL A 831 10.34 10.79 -23.70
CA VAL A 831 11.40 11.04 -22.70
C VAL A 831 12.78 11.16 -23.35
N ASN A 832 13.06 10.33 -24.36
CA ASN A 832 14.33 10.40 -25.09
C ASN A 832 14.45 11.69 -25.93
N PHE A 833 13.34 12.15 -26.51
CA PHE A 833 13.29 13.41 -27.26
C PHE A 833 13.41 14.63 -26.35
N SER A 834 12.76 14.65 -25.18
CA SER A 834 12.87 15.75 -24.22
C SER A 834 14.29 15.85 -23.64
N ALA A 835 14.93 14.72 -23.31
CA ALA A 835 16.30 14.70 -22.81
C ALA A 835 17.31 15.24 -23.83
N ALA A 836 17.16 14.90 -25.12
CA ALA A 836 18.00 15.46 -26.19
C ALA A 836 17.77 16.97 -26.37
N ALA A 837 16.52 17.43 -26.29
CA ALA A 837 16.19 18.84 -26.36
C ALA A 837 16.78 19.63 -25.18
N ASP A 838 16.71 19.10 -23.96
CA ASP A 838 17.25 19.74 -22.76
C ASP A 838 18.78 19.95 -22.84
N ILE A 839 19.53 19.00 -23.41
CA ILE A 839 20.98 19.14 -23.65
C ILE A 839 21.28 20.28 -24.63
N VAL A 840 20.50 20.40 -25.71
CA VAL A 840 20.64 21.48 -26.69
C VAL A 840 20.28 22.83 -26.06
N ILE A 841 19.24 22.88 -25.23
CA ILE A 841 18.84 24.10 -24.50
C ILE A 841 19.95 24.55 -23.54
N MET A 842 20.50 23.63 -22.73
CA MET A 842 21.54 23.98 -21.76
C MET A 842 22.87 24.38 -22.42
N SER A 843 23.26 23.73 -23.51
CA SER A 843 24.47 24.08 -24.27
C SER A 843 24.35 25.44 -24.97
N THR A 844 23.18 25.75 -25.56
CA THR A 844 22.92 27.06 -26.16
C THR A 844 22.86 28.19 -25.12
N LEU A 845 22.29 27.93 -23.94
CA LEU A 845 22.32 28.88 -22.82
C LEU A 845 23.74 29.15 -22.32
N ALA A 846 24.55 28.10 -22.14
CA ALA A 846 25.95 28.25 -21.72
C ALA A 846 26.76 29.08 -22.73
N ALA A 847 26.57 28.84 -24.03
CA ALA A 847 27.20 29.64 -25.09
C ALA A 847 26.75 31.10 -25.07
N ALA A 848 25.43 31.36 -24.92
CA ALA A 848 24.90 32.72 -24.85
C ALA A 848 25.41 33.50 -23.63
N ILE A 849 25.49 32.85 -22.46
CA ILE A 849 26.04 33.45 -21.24
C ILE A 849 27.54 33.75 -21.41
N LEU A 850 28.31 32.84 -22.01
CA LEU A 850 29.73 33.04 -22.25
C LEU A 850 29.99 34.23 -23.20
N ILE A 851 29.24 34.31 -24.30
CA ILE A 851 29.31 35.45 -25.23
C ILE A 851 28.92 36.76 -24.52
N LEU A 852 27.88 36.74 -23.68
CA LEU A 852 27.46 37.91 -22.91
C LEU A 852 28.55 38.38 -21.93
N CYS A 853 29.21 37.46 -21.22
CA CYS A 853 30.31 37.78 -20.31
C CYS A 853 31.50 38.41 -21.07
N VAL A 854 31.84 37.88 -22.25
CA VAL A 854 32.93 38.43 -23.09
C VAL A 854 32.56 39.83 -23.62
N VAL A 855 31.33 40.02 -24.10
CA VAL A 855 30.86 41.31 -24.64
C VAL A 855 30.73 42.37 -23.54
N THR A 856 30.23 42.01 -22.36
CA THR A 856 30.12 42.93 -21.22
C THR A 856 31.48 43.28 -20.63
N ALA A 857 32.40 42.33 -20.50
CA ALA A 857 33.78 42.60 -20.10
C ALA A 857 34.47 43.54 -21.10
N SER A 858 34.30 43.31 -22.41
CA SER A 858 34.84 44.19 -23.45
C SER A 858 34.25 45.61 -23.39
N ALA A 859 32.94 45.72 -23.16
CA ALA A 859 32.25 47.02 -23.05
C ALA A 859 32.70 47.81 -21.81
N VAL A 860 32.82 47.16 -20.65
CA VAL A 860 33.30 47.77 -19.39
C VAL A 860 34.73 48.26 -19.53
N VAL A 861 35.61 47.47 -20.15
CA VAL A 861 37.01 47.86 -20.43
C VAL A 861 37.10 49.05 -21.38
N THR A 862 36.23 49.15 -22.38
CA THR A 862 36.18 50.31 -23.30
C THR A 862 35.52 51.56 -22.72
N SER A 863 34.67 51.43 -21.68
CA SER A 863 33.98 52.56 -21.04
C SER A 863 34.71 53.15 -19.83
N GLY A 864 35.75 52.48 -19.35
CA GLY A 864 36.62 52.95 -18.26
C GLY A 864 37.79 53.82 -18.70
N GLY A 865 37.74 54.36 -19.92
CA GLY A 865 38.74 55.28 -20.50
C GLY A 865 38.18 56.68 -20.69
#